data_AF-A0A1Y0EPB6-F1
#
_entry.id   AF-A0A1Y0EPB6-F1
#
_cell.length_a   1.000
_cell.length_b   1.000
_cell.length_c   1.000
_cell.angle_alpha   90.00
_cell.angle_beta   90.00
_cell.angle_gamma   90.00
#
_symmetry.space_group_name_H-M   'P 1'
#
loop_
_entity.id
_entity.type
_entity.pdbx_description
1 polymer ?
#
loop_
_entity_poly.entity_id
_entity_poly.type
_entity_poly.pdbx_seq_one_letter_code
_entity_poly.pdbx_strand_id
1 'polypeptide(L)'
;MITRWRLVLLAVLAGLVSTLLAWRQAEESRSTVDTGRLVLLLPSGEDSAAPWVQVWRDAASEQGLLLTPLPINLWARQVSYGRHPGAGVILPDTYHRRMGETAAAALVQYVKRGGHLMLVQDGGLRDEQGLYLQGPARLSQLAGVEYGNYSALGARMGDFLEVRGTPQVLESLLIPPGRYQPVAARHLAAASDAERDADDSEATQPAPSGSDVSPIAMPTAAQWSQAKLAQVSGYAATAARFPILRTGPARGTPLLTTPEGDVVAQQFSSGAGTTLFVNLPLTHLSQQTDGLFLHGFLKYFGRDLLGLPSLAPTPRNQGIFIVNWHNDDRAAIGYLSTLQAAGLFDHGHQSMHFTAGPDVERVGDGLGMDLPHNPEAQAMVRQLAAQGHAIGNHGGWRHNDFGKHADTETQAAYEPLLDQNNKAITAILGHQPIEYSAPQGNNPIWVYDWLQQHGNLAYYTTSNIGMAPTRLWMGNRRMGGGWAFPVMTNGTIASPEEAYFQRMPTADFSAWLQETARFVETERLMRLSYFHPIGVVLYYLQPVKDYIDRIQTCADAGHCRFMSMTEAARFMTRREQVSWQLATHGKQVTLEAHHPDSLRDLVWQIPRNRYTAVTLNAGDATVVPDAQHFTVTVRDGRDLSLTLTPTP
;
A
#
# COMPACT_ATOMS: atom_id res chain seq x y z
N MET A 1 54.21 22.45 -51.88
CA MET A 1 53.34 23.63 -51.67
C MET A 1 51.93 23.14 -51.38
N ILE A 2 51.58 22.98 -50.10
CA ILE A 2 50.18 22.73 -49.71
C ILE A 2 49.46 24.06 -49.92
N THR A 3 48.62 24.10 -50.94
CA THR A 3 47.91 25.29 -51.36
C THR A 3 47.04 25.85 -50.24
N ARG A 4 47.12 27.17 -50.01
CA ARG A 4 46.43 27.92 -48.93
C ARG A 4 44.97 27.53 -48.72
N TRP A 5 44.25 27.11 -49.76
CA TRP A 5 42.85 26.66 -49.67
C TRP A 5 42.66 25.37 -48.85
N ARG A 6 43.63 24.43 -48.86
CA ARG A 6 43.56 23.21 -48.04
C ARG A 6 43.71 23.48 -46.55
N LEU A 7 44.53 24.48 -46.19
CA LEU A 7 44.69 24.94 -44.81
C LEU A 7 43.42 25.63 -44.29
N VAL A 8 42.75 26.43 -45.14
CA VAL A 8 41.46 27.05 -44.80
C VAL A 8 40.37 26.00 -44.62
N LEU A 9 40.31 24.99 -45.51
CA LEU A 9 39.32 23.92 -45.40
C LEU A 9 39.50 23.08 -44.13
N LEU A 10 40.76 22.77 -43.77
CA LEU A 10 41.09 22.06 -42.53
C LEU A 10 40.75 22.87 -41.28
N ALA A 11 40.96 24.19 -41.30
CA ALA A 11 40.60 25.07 -40.20
C ALA A 11 39.07 25.16 -40.02
N VAL A 12 38.31 25.21 -41.11
CA VAL A 12 36.83 25.20 -41.07
C VAL A 12 36.29 23.85 -40.58
N LEU A 13 36.84 22.74 -41.06
CA LEU A 13 36.49 21.39 -40.58
C LEU A 13 36.82 21.21 -39.09
N ALA A 14 38.00 21.67 -38.65
CA ALA A 14 38.37 21.65 -37.24
C ALA A 14 37.41 22.50 -36.40
N GLY A 15 37.05 23.70 -36.86
CA GLY A 15 36.06 24.55 -36.20
C GLY A 15 34.66 23.92 -36.12
N LEU A 16 34.21 23.24 -37.18
CA LEU A 16 32.95 22.50 -37.19
C LEU A 16 32.98 21.29 -36.26
N VAL A 17 34.09 20.54 -36.21
CA VAL A 17 34.25 19.41 -35.28
C VAL A 17 34.33 19.90 -33.83
N SER A 18 35.04 20.98 -33.55
CA SER A 18 35.10 21.59 -32.21
C SER A 18 33.75 22.15 -31.76
N THR A 19 32.97 22.75 -32.65
CA THR A 19 31.61 23.22 -32.33
C THR A 19 30.62 22.06 -32.16
N LEU A 20 30.72 20.99 -32.94
CA LEU A 20 29.95 19.75 -32.71
C LEU A 20 30.32 19.05 -31.40
N LEU A 21 31.61 19.02 -31.04
CA LEU A 21 32.08 18.48 -29.77
C LEU A 21 31.67 19.35 -28.59
N ALA A 22 31.75 20.67 -28.72
CA ALA A 22 31.28 21.61 -27.70
C ALA A 22 29.76 21.58 -27.56
N TRP A 23 29.01 21.41 -28.65
CA TRP A 23 27.56 21.23 -28.64
C TRP A 23 27.17 19.88 -28.02
N ARG A 24 27.85 18.78 -28.37
CA ARG A 24 27.68 17.48 -27.70
C ARG A 24 28.05 17.53 -26.22
N GLN A 25 29.14 18.19 -25.84
CA GLN A 25 29.50 18.37 -24.44
C GLN A 25 28.50 19.28 -23.73
N ALA A 26 27.97 20.31 -24.39
CA ALA A 26 26.91 21.15 -23.86
C ALA A 26 25.61 20.36 -23.68
N GLU A 27 25.28 19.45 -24.59
CA GLU A 27 24.10 18.59 -24.55
C GLU A 27 24.25 17.42 -23.56
N GLU A 28 25.45 16.87 -23.41
CA GLU A 28 25.83 15.94 -22.34
C GLU A 28 25.88 16.63 -20.98
N SER A 29 26.27 17.90 -20.90
CA SER A 29 26.19 18.70 -19.66
C SER A 29 24.77 19.19 -19.35
N ARG A 30 23.88 19.19 -20.35
CA ARG A 30 22.42 19.28 -20.19
C ARG A 30 21.79 17.94 -19.82
N SER A 31 22.57 16.88 -19.56
CA SER A 31 22.00 15.64 -19.03
C SER A 31 21.37 15.96 -17.68
N THR A 32 20.04 16.09 -17.69
CA THR A 32 19.19 16.13 -16.52
C THR A 32 19.55 14.96 -15.64
N VAL A 33 20.25 15.21 -14.52
CA VAL A 33 20.41 14.18 -13.51
C VAL A 33 19.04 14.03 -12.88
N ASP A 34 18.30 13.01 -13.33
CA ASP A 34 17.01 12.66 -12.78
C ASP A 34 17.24 11.99 -11.41
N THR A 35 17.31 12.85 -10.40
CA THR A 35 17.53 12.53 -8.98
C THR A 35 16.21 12.40 -8.22
N GLY A 36 15.07 12.47 -8.91
CA GLY A 36 13.73 12.49 -8.30
C GLY A 36 13.01 11.15 -8.31
N ARG A 37 13.63 10.09 -8.84
CA ARG A 37 13.02 8.78 -9.04
C ARG A 37 13.75 7.64 -8.34
N LEU A 38 12.99 6.61 -8.01
CA LEU A 38 13.49 5.29 -7.62
C LEU A 38 13.87 4.49 -8.86
N VAL A 39 14.94 3.70 -8.77
CA VAL A 39 15.36 2.79 -9.83
C VAL A 39 15.16 1.35 -9.37
N LEU A 40 14.34 0.59 -10.09
CA LEU A 40 14.18 -0.85 -9.88
C LEU A 40 15.19 -1.60 -10.75
N LEU A 41 16.16 -2.27 -10.15
CA LEU A 41 17.15 -3.02 -10.91
C LEU A 41 16.54 -4.30 -11.46
N LEU A 42 16.72 -4.53 -12.75
CA LEU A 42 16.31 -5.76 -13.43
C LEU A 42 17.54 -6.58 -13.86
N PRO A 43 17.41 -7.92 -13.97
CA PRO A 43 18.40 -8.72 -14.67
C PRO A 43 18.59 -8.25 -16.11
N SER A 44 19.78 -8.48 -16.67
CA SER A 44 20.07 -8.14 -18.06
C SER A 44 19.16 -8.93 -19.01
N GLY A 45 18.37 -8.23 -19.82
CA GLY A 45 17.45 -8.84 -20.78
C GLY A 45 16.03 -9.11 -20.26
N GLU A 46 15.76 -8.81 -18.99
CA GLU A 46 14.40 -8.87 -18.45
C GLU A 46 13.51 -7.80 -19.10
N ASP A 47 12.27 -8.18 -19.42
CA ASP A 47 11.28 -7.27 -19.97
C ASP A 47 10.73 -6.32 -18.88
N SER A 48 10.77 -5.02 -19.12
CA SER A 48 10.18 -4.03 -18.22
C SER A 48 8.64 -4.10 -18.16
N ALA A 49 8.02 -4.81 -19.11
CA ALA A 49 6.60 -5.12 -19.12
C ALA A 49 6.23 -6.42 -18.37
N ALA A 50 7.22 -7.18 -17.88
CA ALA A 50 6.96 -8.45 -17.19
C ALA A 50 6.02 -8.26 -15.97
N PRO A 51 5.11 -9.22 -15.68
CA PRO A 51 4.13 -9.09 -14.60
C PRO A 51 4.72 -8.69 -13.24
N TRP A 52 5.85 -9.30 -12.88
CA TRP A 52 6.55 -9.04 -11.61
C TRP A 52 7.08 -7.60 -11.54
N VAL A 53 7.52 -7.02 -12.66
CA VAL A 53 7.91 -5.61 -12.75
C VAL A 53 6.68 -4.71 -12.60
N GLN A 54 5.53 -5.11 -13.17
CA GLN A 54 4.28 -4.38 -13.01
C GLN A 54 3.78 -4.36 -11.56
N VAL A 55 3.96 -5.43 -10.77
CA VAL A 55 3.64 -5.43 -9.33
C VAL A 55 4.35 -4.27 -8.60
N TRP A 56 5.64 -4.06 -8.86
CA TRP A 56 6.40 -2.95 -8.28
C TRP A 56 5.96 -1.59 -8.81
N ARG A 57 5.61 -1.49 -10.10
CA ARG A 57 5.16 -0.23 -10.71
C ARG A 57 3.77 0.18 -10.22
N ASP A 58 2.85 -0.76 -10.12
CA ASP A 58 1.51 -0.54 -9.56
C ASP A 58 1.66 -0.07 -8.10
N ALA A 59 2.43 -0.79 -7.28
CA ALA A 59 2.63 -0.41 -5.88
C ALA A 59 3.30 0.97 -5.73
N ALA A 60 4.31 1.29 -6.54
CA ALA A 60 4.94 2.61 -6.51
C ALA A 60 3.98 3.72 -6.98
N SER A 61 3.19 3.48 -8.03
CA SER A 61 2.16 4.40 -8.52
C SER A 61 1.11 4.68 -7.46
N GLU A 62 0.60 3.63 -6.79
CA GLU A 62 -0.35 3.74 -5.69
C GLU A 62 0.22 4.55 -4.51
N GLN A 63 1.51 4.42 -4.21
CA GLN A 63 2.21 5.25 -3.21
C GLN A 63 2.64 6.63 -3.73
N GLY A 64 2.41 6.93 -5.01
CA GLY A 64 2.72 8.23 -5.61
C GLY A 64 4.20 8.48 -5.82
N LEU A 65 4.97 7.42 -6.08
CA LEU A 65 6.41 7.45 -6.27
C LEU A 65 6.76 7.19 -7.74
N LEU A 66 7.74 7.93 -8.25
CA LEU A 66 8.32 7.67 -9.57
C LEU A 66 9.27 6.47 -9.48
N LEU A 67 8.94 5.37 -10.16
CA LEU A 67 9.77 4.16 -10.25
C LEU A 67 10.10 3.85 -11.71
N THR A 68 11.39 3.74 -12.02
CA THR A 68 11.87 3.37 -13.36
C THR A 68 12.64 2.04 -13.32
N PRO A 69 12.20 1.01 -14.04
CA PRO A 69 12.99 -0.21 -14.21
C PRO A 69 14.25 0.05 -15.05
N LEU A 70 15.38 -0.50 -14.64
CA LEU A 70 16.65 -0.35 -15.36
C LEU A 70 17.48 -1.64 -15.28
N PRO A 71 17.97 -2.19 -16.41
CA PRO A 71 18.89 -3.32 -16.38
C PRO A 71 20.16 -3.02 -15.57
N ILE A 72 20.52 -3.95 -14.69
CA ILE A 72 21.62 -3.77 -13.72
C ILE A 72 22.98 -3.50 -14.40
N ASN A 73 23.22 -4.08 -15.58
CA ASN A 73 24.45 -3.85 -16.35
C ASN A 73 24.54 -2.40 -16.89
N LEU A 74 23.43 -1.83 -17.36
CA LEU A 74 23.37 -0.44 -17.81
C LEU A 74 23.53 0.51 -16.62
N TRP A 75 22.86 0.22 -15.51
CA TRP A 75 23.01 0.96 -14.26
C TRP A 75 24.46 0.95 -13.76
N ALA A 76 25.09 -0.22 -13.66
CA ALA A 76 26.46 -0.37 -13.16
C ALA A 76 27.48 0.36 -14.06
N ARG A 77 27.26 0.35 -15.38
CA ARG A 77 28.05 1.13 -16.34
C ARG A 77 27.93 2.63 -16.09
N GLN A 78 26.72 3.14 -15.82
CA GLN A 78 26.52 4.55 -15.49
C GLN A 78 27.22 4.95 -14.18
N VAL A 79 27.14 4.12 -13.14
CA VAL A 79 27.84 4.32 -11.87
C VAL A 79 29.36 4.36 -12.06
N SER A 80 29.89 3.50 -12.93
CA SER A 80 31.32 3.44 -13.25
C SER A 80 31.82 4.71 -13.95
N TYR A 81 30.96 5.38 -14.72
CA TYR A 81 31.23 6.72 -15.30
C TYR A 81 30.97 7.88 -14.33
N GLY A 82 30.74 7.61 -13.04
CA GLY A 82 30.52 8.63 -12.02
C GLY A 82 29.12 9.25 -12.02
N ARG A 83 28.16 8.65 -12.72
CA ARG A 83 26.76 9.07 -12.66
C ARG A 83 26.05 8.44 -11.45
N HIS A 84 25.07 9.15 -10.91
CA HIS A 84 24.16 8.65 -9.87
C HIS A 84 22.75 8.52 -10.45
N PRO A 85 22.43 7.41 -11.12
CA PRO A 85 21.11 7.23 -11.71
C PRO A 85 20.06 7.00 -10.62
N GLY A 86 19.16 7.96 -10.44
CA GLY A 86 18.07 7.92 -9.47
C GLY A 86 18.46 8.40 -8.05
N ALA A 87 17.43 8.69 -7.26
CA ALA A 87 17.54 9.08 -5.85
C ALA A 87 17.93 7.90 -4.95
N GLY A 88 17.45 6.72 -5.31
CA GLY A 88 17.66 5.47 -4.60
C GLY A 88 17.43 4.29 -5.52
N VAL A 89 18.06 3.18 -5.18
CA VAL A 89 18.09 1.96 -5.99
C VAL A 89 17.42 0.84 -5.22
N ILE A 90 16.56 0.07 -5.88
CA ILE A 90 15.90 -1.10 -5.34
C ILE A 90 16.46 -2.33 -6.03
N LEU A 91 16.97 -3.27 -5.24
CA LEU A 91 17.28 -4.62 -5.68
C LEU A 91 16.13 -5.55 -5.22
N PRO A 92 15.17 -5.85 -6.11
CA PRO A 92 13.99 -6.65 -5.74
C PRO A 92 14.35 -8.11 -5.48
N ASP A 93 13.48 -8.79 -4.72
CA ASP A 93 13.55 -10.23 -4.52
C ASP A 93 13.30 -10.99 -5.81
N THR A 94 13.59 -12.30 -5.81
CA THR A 94 13.39 -13.23 -6.93
C THR A 94 14.38 -13.08 -8.09
N TYR A 95 14.61 -11.85 -8.56
CA TYR A 95 15.41 -11.59 -9.76
C TYR A 95 16.92 -11.65 -9.53
N HIS A 96 17.39 -11.07 -8.42
CA HIS A 96 18.82 -10.90 -8.17
C HIS A 96 19.40 -11.95 -7.23
N ARG A 97 18.76 -13.13 -7.15
CA ARG A 97 19.31 -14.30 -6.44
C ARG A 97 20.71 -14.65 -6.93
N ARG A 98 20.91 -14.58 -8.25
CA ARG A 98 22.20 -14.80 -8.90
C ARG A 98 22.80 -13.44 -9.20
N MET A 99 24.02 -13.20 -8.72
CA MET A 99 24.69 -11.92 -8.91
C MET A 99 26.18 -12.10 -9.20
N GLY A 100 26.61 -11.39 -10.24
CA GLY A 100 28.00 -11.28 -10.63
C GLY A 100 28.83 -10.37 -9.74
N GLU A 101 30.15 -10.60 -9.71
CA GLU A 101 31.07 -9.81 -8.89
C GLU A 101 31.09 -8.34 -9.29
N THR A 102 31.05 -8.05 -10.58
CA THR A 102 31.04 -6.67 -11.09
C THR A 102 29.79 -5.91 -10.63
N ALA A 103 28.63 -6.56 -10.68
CA ALA A 103 27.37 -5.94 -10.25
C ALA A 103 27.36 -5.71 -8.73
N ALA A 104 27.81 -6.70 -7.95
CA ALA A 104 27.92 -6.56 -6.50
C ALA A 104 28.92 -5.45 -6.10
N ALA A 105 30.07 -5.37 -6.77
CA ALA A 105 31.06 -4.32 -6.54
C ALA A 105 30.52 -2.93 -6.88
N ALA A 106 29.74 -2.80 -7.97
CA ALA A 106 29.09 -1.55 -8.35
C ALA A 106 28.07 -1.08 -7.29
N LEU A 107 27.26 -1.99 -6.74
CA LEU A 107 26.34 -1.70 -5.62
C LEU A 107 27.11 -1.22 -4.39
N VAL A 108 28.19 -1.90 -4.03
CA VAL A 108 29.03 -1.51 -2.88
C VAL A 108 29.63 -0.13 -3.07
N GLN A 109 30.16 0.15 -4.26
CA GLN A 109 30.73 1.44 -4.59
C GLN A 109 29.67 2.55 -4.60
N TYR A 110 28.48 2.27 -5.13
CA TYR A 110 27.36 3.20 -5.13
C TYR A 110 26.97 3.60 -3.71
N VAL A 111 26.72 2.63 -2.82
CA VAL A 111 26.34 2.93 -1.43
C VAL A 111 27.46 3.65 -0.69
N LYS A 112 28.71 3.18 -0.80
CA LYS A 112 29.85 3.85 -0.13
C LYS A 112 30.02 5.32 -0.53
N ARG A 113 29.61 5.69 -1.74
CA ARG A 113 29.66 7.06 -2.28
C ARG A 113 28.44 7.93 -1.95
N GLY A 114 27.54 7.47 -1.09
CA GLY A 114 26.34 8.23 -0.72
C GLY A 114 25.05 7.75 -1.36
N GLY A 115 25.09 6.65 -2.13
CA GLY A 115 23.90 6.04 -2.70
C GLY A 115 23.02 5.37 -1.64
N HIS A 116 21.74 5.26 -1.93
CA HIS A 116 20.76 4.58 -1.08
C HIS A 116 20.23 3.32 -1.75
N LEU A 117 20.27 2.20 -1.03
CA LEU A 117 19.86 0.90 -1.55
C LEU A 117 18.72 0.30 -0.71
N MET A 118 17.63 -0.10 -1.34
CA MET A 118 16.70 -1.06 -0.76
C MET A 118 17.08 -2.46 -1.26
N LEU A 119 17.57 -3.29 -0.35
CA LEU A 119 17.98 -4.67 -0.61
C LEU A 119 16.91 -5.63 -0.09
N VAL A 120 16.23 -6.32 -1.01
CA VAL A 120 15.13 -7.21 -0.66
C VAL A 120 15.58 -8.67 -0.65
N GLN A 121 15.45 -9.28 0.51
CA GLN A 121 15.51 -10.70 0.84
C GLN A 121 16.65 -11.50 0.17
N ASP A 122 16.41 -12.09 -0.99
CA ASP A 122 17.28 -13.10 -1.62
C ASP A 122 18.35 -12.53 -2.57
N GLY A 123 18.56 -11.21 -2.58
CA GLY A 123 19.59 -10.58 -3.39
C GLY A 123 21.00 -11.13 -3.11
N GLY A 124 21.71 -11.62 -4.12
CA GLY A 124 23.10 -12.04 -4.03
C GLY A 124 23.36 -13.35 -3.26
N LEU A 125 22.36 -14.22 -3.12
CA LEU A 125 22.51 -15.55 -2.49
C LEU A 125 23.42 -16.50 -3.28
N ARG A 126 23.48 -16.36 -4.60
CA ARG A 126 24.16 -17.27 -5.52
C ARG A 126 25.11 -16.52 -6.45
N ASP A 127 26.14 -17.21 -6.89
CA ASP A 127 27.07 -16.73 -7.92
C ASP A 127 26.48 -16.79 -9.34
N GLU A 128 27.28 -16.41 -10.34
CA GLU A 128 26.89 -16.41 -11.75
C GLU A 128 26.63 -17.82 -12.28
N GLN A 129 27.29 -18.83 -11.69
CA GLN A 129 27.10 -20.25 -12.00
C GLN A 129 25.82 -20.81 -11.34
N GLY A 130 25.15 -20.02 -10.49
CA GLY A 130 23.93 -20.40 -9.80
C GLY A 130 24.16 -21.27 -8.57
N LEU A 131 25.39 -21.33 -8.07
CA LEU A 131 25.77 -22.03 -6.85
C LEU A 131 25.66 -21.11 -5.64
N TYR A 132 25.31 -21.68 -4.48
CA TYR A 132 25.39 -20.95 -3.22
C TYR A 132 26.85 -20.70 -2.85
N LEU A 133 27.08 -19.55 -2.23
CA LEU A 133 28.41 -19.16 -1.77
C LEU A 133 28.87 -20.02 -0.58
N GLN A 134 30.18 -20.11 -0.39
CA GLN A 134 30.78 -20.58 0.86
C GLN A 134 30.75 -19.43 1.87
N GLY A 135 29.70 -19.37 2.70
CA GLY A 135 29.45 -18.32 3.68
C GLY A 135 28.20 -17.46 3.39
N PRO A 136 28.08 -16.28 4.04
CA PRO A 136 26.95 -15.36 3.85
C PRO A 136 26.82 -14.82 2.42
N ALA A 137 25.64 -14.30 2.09
CA ALA A 137 25.32 -13.70 0.79
C ALA A 137 26.25 -12.53 0.42
N ARG A 138 26.48 -12.30 -0.88
CA ARG A 138 27.47 -11.31 -1.38
C ARG A 138 27.24 -9.89 -0.84
N LEU A 139 25.99 -9.52 -0.58
CA LEU A 139 25.61 -8.18 -0.14
C LEU A 139 25.42 -8.08 1.38
N SER A 140 25.80 -9.10 2.16
CA SER A 140 25.71 -9.08 3.65
C SER A 140 26.44 -7.89 4.27
N GLN A 141 27.54 -7.42 3.65
CA GLN A 141 28.24 -6.21 4.08
C GLN A 141 27.43 -4.93 3.87
N LEU A 142 26.58 -4.86 2.85
CA LEU A 142 25.69 -3.72 2.60
C LEU A 142 24.42 -3.82 3.43
N ALA A 143 23.92 -5.04 3.65
CA ALA A 143 22.74 -5.29 4.47
C ALA A 143 22.98 -4.95 5.95
N GLY A 144 24.23 -4.88 6.42
CA GLY A 144 24.55 -4.71 7.83
C GLY A 144 24.26 -5.96 8.67
N VAL A 145 24.09 -7.11 8.04
CA VAL A 145 23.78 -8.39 8.70
C VAL A 145 24.23 -9.53 7.81
N GLU A 146 24.66 -10.63 8.41
CA GLU A 146 24.87 -11.87 7.67
C GLU A 146 23.52 -12.52 7.36
N TYR A 147 23.23 -12.76 6.09
CA TYR A 147 22.03 -13.48 5.65
C TYR A 147 22.42 -14.49 4.56
N GLY A 148 21.55 -15.47 4.31
CA GLY A 148 21.74 -16.35 3.17
C GLY A 148 22.90 -17.34 3.26
N ASN A 149 23.35 -17.70 4.47
CA ASN A 149 24.47 -18.62 4.68
C ASN A 149 24.03 -20.09 4.49
N TYR A 150 23.82 -20.49 3.23
CA TYR A 150 23.38 -21.84 2.89
C TYR A 150 24.39 -22.91 3.29
N SER A 151 25.70 -22.64 3.20
CA SER A 151 26.75 -23.60 3.59
C SER A 151 26.69 -23.99 5.07
N ALA A 152 26.26 -23.10 5.96
CA ALA A 152 26.12 -23.39 7.38
C ALA A 152 24.73 -23.90 7.77
N LEU A 153 23.67 -23.40 7.11
CA LEU A 153 22.29 -23.63 7.53
C LEU A 153 21.55 -24.69 6.69
N GLY A 154 21.99 -24.92 5.45
CA GLY A 154 21.34 -25.82 4.49
C GLY A 154 19.86 -25.47 4.33
N ALA A 155 18.99 -26.48 4.48
CA ALA A 155 17.54 -26.30 4.40
C ALA A 155 16.96 -25.37 5.48
N ARG A 156 17.67 -25.14 6.60
CA ARG A 156 17.24 -24.25 7.69
C ARG A 156 17.57 -22.78 7.43
N MET A 157 18.05 -22.43 6.23
CA MET A 157 18.38 -21.05 5.86
C MET A 157 17.15 -20.14 5.85
N GLY A 158 15.96 -20.68 5.57
CA GLY A 158 14.69 -19.96 5.64
C GLY A 158 13.67 -20.70 6.50
N ASP A 159 12.77 -19.94 7.10
CA ASP A 159 11.66 -20.45 7.92
C ASP A 159 10.47 -19.49 7.82
N PHE A 160 9.29 -19.90 8.30
CA PHE A 160 8.14 -19.04 8.46
C PHE A 160 8.14 -18.48 9.88
N LEU A 161 8.40 -17.20 10.09
CA LEU A 161 8.57 -16.62 11.42
C LEU A 161 7.61 -15.45 11.66
N GLU A 162 7.29 -15.21 12.93
CA GLU A 162 6.53 -14.04 13.34
C GLU A 162 7.34 -12.77 13.05
N VAL A 163 6.66 -11.70 12.67
CA VAL A 163 7.26 -10.37 12.48
C VAL A 163 6.83 -9.46 13.62
N ARG A 164 7.81 -8.84 14.28
CA ARG A 164 7.59 -7.91 15.40
C ARG A 164 8.19 -6.54 15.10
N GLY A 165 7.53 -5.52 15.60
CA GLY A 165 7.97 -4.13 15.54
C GLY A 165 7.31 -3.32 16.65
N THR A 166 7.76 -2.08 16.86
CA THR A 166 7.01 -1.15 17.71
C THR A 166 5.76 -0.69 16.94
N PRO A 167 4.63 -0.38 17.61
CA PRO A 167 3.45 0.18 16.95
C PRO A 167 3.78 1.38 16.06
N GLN A 168 4.69 2.24 16.53
CA GLN A 168 5.21 3.39 15.79
C GLN A 168 5.82 3.00 14.44
N VAL A 169 6.67 1.96 14.42
CA VAL A 169 7.31 1.50 13.18
C VAL A 169 6.29 0.81 12.28
N LEU A 170 5.40 0.01 12.84
CA LEU A 170 4.35 -0.68 12.09
C LEU A 170 3.41 0.32 11.37
N GLU A 171 2.95 1.35 12.08
CA GLU A 171 2.14 2.42 11.49
C GLU A 171 2.91 3.20 10.42
N SER A 172 4.21 3.48 10.62
CA SER A 172 5.04 4.14 9.59
C SER A 172 5.18 3.33 8.30
N LEU A 173 5.06 2.00 8.40
CA LEU A 173 4.99 1.03 7.31
C LEU A 173 3.56 0.80 6.80
N LEU A 174 2.62 1.67 7.19
CA LEU A 174 1.20 1.63 6.80
C LEU A 174 0.42 0.40 7.30
N ILE A 175 0.97 -0.32 8.28
CA ILE A 175 0.29 -1.45 8.95
C ILE A 175 -0.69 -0.85 9.96
N PRO A 176 -2.01 -0.98 9.76
CA PRO A 176 -2.98 -0.29 10.59
C PRO A 176 -3.13 -0.91 11.99
N PRO A 177 -3.69 -0.15 12.95
CA PRO A 177 -4.17 -0.71 14.21
C PRO A 177 -5.08 -1.92 14.00
N GLY A 178 -4.92 -2.93 14.85
CA GLY A 178 -5.58 -4.23 14.72
C GLY A 178 -4.85 -5.21 13.79
N ARG A 179 -4.06 -4.74 12.80
CA ARG A 179 -3.19 -5.61 11.98
C ARG A 179 -1.89 -5.99 12.69
N TYR A 180 -1.72 -5.52 13.92
CA TYR A 180 -0.74 -5.98 14.89
C TYR A 180 -1.37 -6.11 16.27
N GLN A 181 -0.84 -7.03 17.08
CA GLN A 181 -1.29 -7.31 18.44
C GLN A 181 -0.14 -7.14 19.44
N PRO A 182 -0.38 -6.65 20.66
CA PRO A 182 0.64 -6.65 21.70
C PRO A 182 1.21 -8.05 21.88
N VAL A 183 2.54 -8.16 21.99
CA VAL A 183 3.15 -9.44 22.37
C VAL A 183 2.83 -9.66 23.84
N ALA A 184 2.02 -10.68 24.14
CA ALA A 184 1.78 -11.08 25.53
C ALA A 184 3.13 -11.28 26.22
N ALA A 185 3.31 -10.72 27.43
CA ALA A 185 4.51 -10.92 28.22
C ALA A 185 4.64 -12.41 28.55
N ARG A 186 5.27 -13.19 27.67
CA ARG A 186 5.76 -14.51 28.04
C ARG A 186 6.80 -14.25 29.11
N HIS A 187 6.56 -14.76 30.31
CA HIS A 187 7.52 -14.78 31.41
C HIS A 187 8.93 -15.11 30.88
N LEU A 188 9.76 -14.08 30.72
CA LEU A 188 11.20 -14.23 30.70
C LEU A 188 11.62 -14.50 32.14
N ALA A 189 11.38 -15.72 32.61
CA ALA A 189 11.85 -16.19 33.90
C ALA A 189 12.20 -17.67 33.77
N ALA A 190 13.38 -17.94 33.20
CA ALA A 190 14.20 -19.04 33.69
C ALA A 190 15.12 -18.45 34.77
N ALA A 191 15.01 -19.01 35.97
CA ALA A 191 15.78 -18.75 37.20
C ALA A 191 15.41 -17.51 38.03
N SER A 192 14.46 -17.67 38.96
CA SER A 192 14.73 -17.74 40.41
C SER A 192 13.41 -17.76 41.21
N ASP A 193 13.31 -18.70 42.15
CA ASP A 193 12.21 -18.82 43.11
C ASP A 193 12.05 -17.58 44.01
N ALA A 194 10.79 -17.29 44.35
CA ALA A 194 10.27 -16.94 45.69
C ALA A 194 9.22 -15.78 45.69
N GLU A 195 7.98 -16.19 45.99
CA GLU A 195 6.94 -15.51 46.79
C GLU A 195 6.37 -14.11 46.45
N ARG A 196 5.06 -14.16 46.14
CA ARG A 196 3.90 -13.47 46.75
C ARG A 196 3.56 -11.99 46.49
N ASP A 197 2.29 -11.87 46.10
CA ASP A 197 1.22 -10.94 46.49
C ASP A 197 1.17 -9.49 45.98
N ALA A 198 0.00 -9.22 45.37
CA ALA A 198 -0.78 -7.97 45.29
C ALA A 198 -0.26 -6.80 44.43
N ASP A 199 -0.99 -6.50 43.34
CA ASP A 199 -2.03 -5.44 43.29
C ASP A 199 -2.30 -5.07 41.81
N ASP A 200 -3.43 -5.52 41.28
CA ASP A 200 -3.90 -5.16 39.94
C ASP A 200 -4.49 -3.74 39.98
N SER A 201 -3.69 -2.75 39.62
CA SER A 201 -4.17 -1.45 39.17
C SER A 201 -3.31 -0.89 38.05
N GLU A 202 -3.46 -1.43 36.83
CA GLU A 202 -2.93 -0.77 35.64
C GLU A 202 -3.83 0.42 35.27
N ALA A 203 -3.30 1.60 35.53
CA ALA A 203 -3.87 2.87 35.13
C ALA A 203 -3.96 2.96 33.60
N THR A 204 -5.19 3.01 33.09
CA THR A 204 -5.56 3.60 31.80
C THR A 204 -4.90 4.97 31.67
N GLN A 205 -3.91 5.08 30.77
CA GLN A 205 -3.43 6.40 30.35
C GLN A 205 -4.46 7.03 29.42
N PRO A 206 -4.80 8.33 29.60
CA PRO A 206 -5.74 9.01 28.73
C PRO A 206 -5.13 9.22 27.35
N ALA A 207 -5.96 9.08 26.32
CA ALA A 207 -5.61 9.40 24.94
C ALA A 207 -5.08 10.85 24.84
N PRO A 208 -3.95 11.10 24.14
CA PRO A 208 -3.52 12.46 23.89
C PRO A 208 -4.53 13.15 22.97
N SER A 209 -5.05 14.29 23.45
CA SER A 209 -5.86 15.22 22.66
C SER A 209 -4.93 16.19 21.93
N GLY A 210 -5.24 16.52 20.67
CA GLY A 210 -4.77 17.73 20.00
C GLY A 210 -3.44 17.67 19.23
N SER A 211 -3.56 17.62 17.90
CA SER A 211 -2.88 18.46 16.90
C SER A 211 -1.34 18.60 16.77
N ASP A 212 -0.49 17.94 17.55
CA ASP A 212 0.97 17.97 17.30
C ASP A 212 1.44 16.82 16.39
N VAL A 213 1.38 17.03 15.07
CA VAL A 213 1.91 16.09 14.07
C VAL A 213 3.41 16.31 13.88
N SER A 214 4.20 15.86 14.85
CA SER A 214 5.64 15.62 14.64
C SER A 214 5.84 14.28 13.92
N PRO A 215 6.87 14.11 13.06
CA PRO A 215 7.19 12.78 12.56
C PRO A 215 7.57 11.90 13.75
N ILE A 216 7.08 10.67 13.74
CA ILE A 216 7.49 9.65 14.69
C ILE A 216 9.00 9.44 14.50
N ALA A 217 9.81 9.97 15.41
CA ALA A 217 11.24 9.67 15.43
C ALA A 217 11.42 8.17 15.64
N MET A 218 12.13 7.52 14.73
CA MET A 218 12.41 6.08 14.85
C MET A 218 13.18 5.79 16.15
N PRO A 219 12.86 4.70 16.85
CA PRO A 219 13.61 4.36 18.05
C PRO A 219 15.07 4.07 17.69
N THR A 220 15.99 4.61 18.47
CA THR A 220 17.40 4.21 18.48
C THR A 220 17.54 2.75 18.88
N ALA A 221 18.67 2.11 18.57
CA ALA A 221 18.93 0.72 18.97
C ALA A 221 18.78 0.49 20.50
N ALA A 222 19.10 1.50 21.32
CA ALA A 222 18.88 1.45 22.76
C ALA A 222 17.38 1.46 23.12
N GLN A 223 16.59 2.35 22.51
CA GLN A 223 15.13 2.40 22.70
C GLN A 223 14.43 1.12 22.24
N TRP A 224 14.92 0.50 21.16
CA TRP A 224 14.43 -0.79 20.68
C TRP A 224 14.52 -1.90 21.73
N SER A 225 15.61 -1.96 22.49
CA SER A 225 15.82 -3.00 23.52
C SER A 225 14.82 -2.94 24.68
N GLN A 226 14.15 -1.80 24.87
CA GLN A 226 13.17 -1.55 25.93
C GLN A 226 11.74 -1.35 25.38
N ALA A 227 11.55 -1.45 24.07
CA ALA A 227 10.29 -1.10 23.45
C ALA A 227 9.21 -2.18 23.67
N LYS A 228 7.97 -1.73 23.92
CA LYS A 228 6.80 -2.62 23.85
C LYS A 228 6.59 -3.03 22.39
N LEU A 229 6.91 -4.28 22.08
CA LEU A 229 6.76 -4.83 20.73
C LEU A 229 5.33 -5.33 20.51
N ALA A 230 4.88 -5.18 19.27
CA ALA A 230 3.69 -5.80 18.74
C ALA A 230 4.07 -6.77 17.61
N GLN A 231 3.29 -7.83 17.46
CA GLN A 231 3.44 -8.80 16.39
C GLN A 231 2.40 -8.56 15.30
N VAL A 232 2.79 -8.76 14.05
CA VAL A 232 1.93 -8.63 12.89
C VAL A 232 0.90 -9.79 12.86
N SER A 233 -0.40 -9.49 12.83
CA SER A 233 -1.52 -10.46 12.96
C SER A 233 -2.43 -10.55 11.71
N GLY A 234 -2.67 -11.71 11.11
CA GLY A 234 -3.54 -11.85 9.95
C GLY A 234 -4.99 -12.23 10.30
N TYR A 235 -5.87 -12.21 9.30
CA TYR A 235 -7.27 -12.63 9.49
C TYR A 235 -7.40 -14.12 9.86
N ALA A 236 -6.43 -14.96 9.47
CA ALA A 236 -6.36 -16.37 9.85
C ALA A 236 -5.64 -16.64 11.18
N ALA A 237 -4.84 -15.69 11.69
CA ALA A 237 -4.02 -15.92 12.88
C ALA A 237 -3.59 -14.62 13.57
N THR A 238 -3.74 -14.55 14.89
CA THR A 238 -3.26 -13.43 15.72
C THR A 238 -1.73 -13.27 15.71
N ALA A 239 -0.99 -14.29 15.28
CA ALA A 239 0.45 -14.27 14.99
C ALA A 239 0.69 -14.73 13.54
N ALA A 240 0.73 -13.80 12.59
CA ALA A 240 1.02 -14.15 11.20
C ALA A 240 2.50 -14.51 11.05
N ARG A 241 2.79 -15.55 10.27
CA ARG A 241 4.15 -16.03 10.01
C ARG A 241 4.50 -15.79 8.54
N PHE A 242 5.72 -15.33 8.31
CA PHE A 242 6.21 -14.93 6.99
C PHE A 242 7.51 -15.65 6.63
N PRO A 243 7.73 -15.96 5.34
CA PRO A 243 8.98 -16.55 4.88
C PRO A 243 10.14 -15.57 5.09
N ILE A 244 11.08 -15.93 5.95
CA ILE A 244 12.21 -15.10 6.40
C ILE A 244 13.49 -15.92 6.32
N LEU A 245 14.60 -15.32 5.87
CA LEU A 245 15.92 -15.96 5.97
C LEU A 245 16.49 -15.79 7.37
N ARG A 246 17.11 -16.82 7.93
CA ARG A 246 17.84 -16.70 9.21
C ARG A 246 18.99 -15.72 9.04
N THR A 247 19.22 -14.89 10.05
CA THR A 247 20.26 -13.86 10.01
C THR A 247 21.20 -13.92 11.22
N GLY A 248 22.39 -13.35 11.05
CA GLY A 248 23.24 -12.97 12.19
C GLY A 248 22.68 -11.78 12.97
N PRO A 249 23.41 -11.28 13.98
CA PRO A 249 23.02 -10.11 14.74
C PRO A 249 23.00 -8.84 13.86
N ALA A 250 22.07 -7.93 14.16
CA ALA A 250 21.99 -6.62 13.53
C ALA A 250 23.26 -5.79 13.79
N ARG A 251 23.75 -5.10 12.76
CA ARG A 251 24.79 -4.05 12.89
C ARG A 251 24.27 -2.66 12.54
N GLY A 252 22.99 -2.56 12.18
CA GLY A 252 22.28 -1.32 11.87
C GLY A 252 21.18 -1.02 12.90
N THR A 253 20.30 -0.11 12.54
CA THR A 253 19.09 0.20 13.30
C THR A 253 17.97 -0.73 12.86
N PRO A 254 17.56 -1.71 13.70
CA PRO A 254 16.45 -2.60 13.36
C PRO A 254 15.15 -1.80 13.22
N LEU A 255 14.31 -2.26 12.31
CA LEU A 255 12.93 -1.79 12.12
C LEU A 255 11.93 -2.90 12.42
N LEU A 256 12.25 -4.14 12.04
CA LEU A 256 11.44 -5.31 12.33
C LEU A 256 12.35 -6.48 12.68
N THR A 257 11.93 -7.32 13.62
CA THR A 257 12.67 -8.53 14.04
C THR A 257 11.75 -9.73 14.19
N THR A 258 12.33 -10.92 14.27
CA THR A 258 11.65 -12.12 14.74
C THR A 258 11.72 -12.22 16.26
N PRO A 259 10.91 -13.09 16.90
CA PRO A 259 11.06 -13.42 18.32
C PRO A 259 12.46 -13.92 18.68
N GLU A 260 13.11 -14.64 17.76
CA GLU A 260 14.44 -15.23 17.92
C GLU A 260 15.58 -14.23 17.68
N GLY A 261 15.27 -12.99 17.31
CA GLY A 261 16.24 -11.92 17.07
C GLY A 261 16.81 -11.85 15.66
N ASP A 262 16.26 -12.61 14.70
CA ASP A 262 16.61 -12.43 13.28
C ASP A 262 16.11 -11.06 12.80
N VAL A 263 16.90 -10.44 11.93
CA VAL A 263 16.57 -9.15 11.32
C VAL A 263 15.56 -9.37 10.19
N VAL A 264 14.37 -8.81 10.36
CA VAL A 264 13.34 -8.76 9.31
C VAL A 264 13.50 -7.50 8.47
N ALA A 265 13.76 -6.36 9.09
CA ALA A 265 14.14 -5.15 8.39
C ALA A 265 15.08 -4.28 9.22
N GLN A 266 16.04 -3.62 8.59
CA GLN A 266 16.91 -2.65 9.25
C GLN A 266 17.47 -1.61 8.29
N GLN A 267 17.90 -0.48 8.84
CA GLN A 267 18.73 0.49 8.15
C GLN A 267 20.18 0.34 8.57
N PHE A 268 21.09 0.32 7.59
CA PHE A 268 22.52 0.23 7.84
C PHE A 268 23.28 1.24 6.98
N SER A 269 24.08 2.09 7.63
CA SER A 269 24.95 3.05 6.93
C SER A 269 26.29 2.41 6.58
N SER A 270 26.73 2.59 5.34
CA SER A 270 28.01 2.09 4.84
C SER A 270 28.69 3.16 3.99
N GLY A 271 29.85 3.66 4.44
CA GLY A 271 30.46 4.85 3.86
C GLY A 271 29.54 6.06 4.05
N ALA A 272 29.29 6.80 2.97
CA ALA A 272 28.40 7.98 3.00
C ALA A 272 26.92 7.65 2.73
N GLY A 273 26.59 6.40 2.38
CA GLY A 273 25.23 6.00 2.00
C GLY A 273 24.56 5.05 2.99
N THR A 274 23.35 4.63 2.66
CA THR A 274 22.50 3.81 3.53
C THR A 274 21.81 2.69 2.77
N THR A 275 21.75 1.51 3.37
CA THR A 275 20.96 0.37 2.89
C THR A 275 19.76 0.16 3.80
N LEU A 276 18.57 0.07 3.22
CA LEU A 276 17.39 -0.53 3.85
C LEU A 276 17.35 -2.02 3.46
N PHE A 277 17.66 -2.90 4.40
CA PHE A 277 17.52 -4.34 4.20
C PHE A 277 16.12 -4.77 4.60
N VAL A 278 15.45 -5.55 3.74
CA VAL A 278 14.11 -6.10 3.98
C VAL A 278 14.11 -7.60 3.69
N ASN A 279 14.10 -8.41 4.73
CA ASN A 279 14.16 -9.87 4.69
C ASN A 279 12.76 -10.52 4.57
N LEU A 280 11.93 -9.94 3.70
CA LEU A 280 10.62 -10.46 3.32
C LEU A 280 10.58 -10.51 1.79
N PRO A 281 10.07 -11.59 1.17
CA PRO A 281 9.96 -11.67 -0.28
C PRO A 281 8.77 -10.84 -0.76
N LEU A 282 8.95 -9.52 -0.85
CA LEU A 282 7.89 -8.54 -1.07
C LEU A 282 7.09 -8.81 -2.35
N THR A 283 7.76 -9.19 -3.44
CA THR A 283 7.10 -9.54 -4.70
C THR A 283 6.23 -10.78 -4.51
N HIS A 284 6.78 -11.83 -3.91
CA HIS A 284 6.04 -13.07 -3.66
C HIS A 284 4.81 -12.85 -2.78
N LEU A 285 4.94 -12.10 -1.68
CA LEU A 285 3.82 -11.81 -0.79
C LEU A 285 2.70 -11.07 -1.53
N SER A 286 3.03 -10.04 -2.31
CA SER A 286 2.03 -9.30 -3.10
C SER A 286 1.27 -10.20 -4.09
N GLN A 287 1.94 -11.20 -4.65
CA GLN A 287 1.33 -12.15 -5.59
C GLN A 287 0.55 -13.27 -4.92
N GLN A 288 0.81 -13.50 -3.64
CA GLN A 288 -0.01 -14.32 -2.75
C GLN A 288 -1.06 -13.48 -2.02
N THR A 289 -1.35 -12.29 -2.55
CA THR A 289 -2.38 -11.38 -2.05
C THR A 289 -2.10 -10.77 -0.67
N ASP A 290 -0.83 -10.58 -0.32
CA ASP A 290 -0.38 -9.78 0.83
C ASP A 290 0.64 -8.72 0.38
N GLY A 291 0.13 -7.62 -0.19
CA GLY A 291 0.92 -6.50 -0.68
C GLY A 291 1.32 -5.48 0.39
N LEU A 292 0.95 -5.69 1.66
CA LEU A 292 1.03 -4.64 2.69
C LEU A 292 2.48 -4.17 2.89
N PHE A 293 3.39 -5.13 3.03
CA PHE A 293 4.81 -4.83 3.21
C PHE A 293 5.45 -4.17 1.98
N LEU A 294 5.07 -4.58 0.76
CA LEU A 294 5.60 -3.97 -0.45
C LEU A 294 5.29 -2.46 -0.48
N HIS A 295 4.04 -2.09 -0.23
CA HIS A 295 3.60 -0.70 -0.21
C HIS A 295 4.22 0.08 0.95
N GLY A 296 4.23 -0.52 2.16
CA GLY A 296 4.82 0.07 3.34
C GLY A 296 6.30 0.39 3.18
N PHE A 297 7.09 -0.56 2.67
CA PHE A 297 8.51 -0.33 2.46
C PHE A 297 8.82 0.59 1.28
N LEU A 298 7.99 0.61 0.23
CA LEU A 298 8.13 1.61 -0.85
C LEU A 298 7.90 3.02 -0.32
N LYS A 299 6.82 3.24 0.45
CA LYS A 299 6.55 4.51 1.13
C LYS A 299 7.72 4.88 2.04
N TYR A 300 8.16 3.96 2.87
CA TYR A 300 9.25 4.20 3.82
C TYR A 300 10.56 4.58 3.12
N PHE A 301 10.97 3.79 2.13
CA PHE A 301 12.21 4.04 1.40
C PHE A 301 12.13 5.34 0.59
N GLY A 302 11.06 5.56 -0.17
CA GLY A 302 10.91 6.71 -1.05
C GLY A 302 10.64 8.02 -0.31
N ARG A 303 9.68 8.04 0.62
CA ARG A 303 9.23 9.26 1.29
C ARG A 303 10.02 9.53 2.56
N ASP A 304 10.12 8.55 3.45
CA ASP A 304 10.68 8.79 4.79
C ASP A 304 12.21 8.83 4.79
N LEU A 305 12.86 7.87 4.09
CA LEU A 305 14.32 7.78 4.04
C LEU A 305 14.93 8.72 3.00
N LEU A 306 14.36 8.77 1.79
CA LEU A 306 14.92 9.55 0.67
C LEU A 306 14.35 10.97 0.55
N GLY A 307 13.26 11.29 1.25
CA GLY A 307 12.60 12.59 1.14
C GLY A 307 12.18 12.90 -0.30
N LEU A 308 11.59 11.95 -1.03
CA LEU A 308 11.13 12.21 -2.39
C LEU A 308 9.80 12.98 -2.40
N PRO A 309 9.63 13.94 -3.34
CA PRO A 309 8.29 14.41 -3.71
C PRO A 309 7.37 13.24 -4.05
N SER A 310 6.10 13.33 -3.65
CA SER A 310 5.11 12.28 -3.94
C SER A 310 3.75 12.84 -4.27
N LEU A 311 3.00 12.12 -5.11
CA LEU A 311 1.60 12.38 -5.41
C LEU A 311 0.73 11.73 -4.32
N ALA A 312 -0.03 12.50 -3.55
CA ALA A 312 -0.84 11.99 -2.46
C ALA A 312 -1.80 10.88 -2.94
N PRO A 313 -1.99 9.79 -2.17
CA PRO A 313 -2.87 8.69 -2.56
C PRO A 313 -4.36 9.01 -2.37
N THR A 314 -4.70 10.20 -1.87
CA THR A 314 -6.07 10.61 -1.56
C THR A 314 -6.40 12.01 -2.11
N PRO A 315 -7.68 12.30 -2.42
CA PRO A 315 -8.07 13.62 -2.87
C PRO A 315 -7.80 14.65 -1.78
N ARG A 316 -7.23 15.79 -2.18
CA ARG A 316 -6.88 16.90 -1.27
C ARG A 316 -6.00 16.48 -0.08
N ASN A 317 -5.33 15.33 -0.17
CA ASN A 317 -4.52 14.75 0.91
C ASN A 317 -5.29 14.63 2.24
N GLN A 318 -6.54 14.16 2.18
CA GLN A 318 -7.42 13.92 3.33
C GLN A 318 -7.44 12.43 3.72
N GLY A 319 -7.85 12.12 4.94
CA GLY A 319 -8.17 10.74 5.34
C GLY A 319 -9.51 10.32 4.73
N ILE A 320 -9.56 9.17 4.07
CA ILE A 320 -10.76 8.71 3.35
C ILE A 320 -11.30 7.45 4.00
N PHE A 321 -12.56 7.52 4.38
CA PHE A 321 -13.30 6.40 4.95
C PHE A 321 -14.28 5.84 3.94
N ILE A 322 -14.19 4.53 3.74
CA ILE A 322 -15.13 3.76 2.94
C ILE A 322 -15.85 2.82 3.89
N VAL A 323 -17.16 3.00 4.04
CA VAL A 323 -18.00 2.09 4.84
C VAL A 323 -18.78 1.22 3.87
N ASN A 324 -18.61 -0.10 3.97
CA ASN A 324 -19.29 -1.07 3.12
C ASN A 324 -20.25 -1.96 3.93
N TRP A 325 -21.53 -1.93 3.57
CA TRP A 325 -22.57 -2.73 4.20
C TRP A 325 -22.89 -3.96 3.37
N HIS A 326 -22.80 -5.14 3.98
CA HIS A 326 -23.12 -6.42 3.37
C HIS A 326 -24.53 -6.83 3.80
N ASN A 327 -25.44 -6.90 2.82
CA ASN A 327 -26.87 -7.14 3.04
C ASN A 327 -27.24 -8.50 2.46
N ASP A 328 -27.11 -9.51 3.32
CA ASP A 328 -27.03 -10.91 2.94
C ASP A 328 -28.39 -11.53 2.61
N ASP A 329 -29.43 -11.18 3.36
CA ASP A 329 -30.72 -11.85 3.33
C ASP A 329 -31.91 -10.94 3.69
N ARG A 330 -33.10 -11.53 3.85
CA ARG A 330 -34.33 -10.80 4.18
C ARG A 330 -34.25 -10.04 5.51
N ALA A 331 -33.56 -10.58 6.51
CA ALA A 331 -33.51 -9.98 7.85
C ALA A 331 -32.78 -8.63 7.82
N ALA A 332 -31.83 -8.45 6.89
CA ALA A 332 -31.09 -7.21 6.72
C ALA A 332 -31.99 -5.97 6.56
N ILE A 333 -33.17 -6.09 5.92
CA ILE A 333 -34.07 -4.95 5.67
C ILE A 333 -34.57 -4.29 6.96
N GLY A 334 -34.96 -5.09 7.96
CA GLY A 334 -35.42 -4.56 9.25
C GLY A 334 -34.29 -3.85 10.01
N TYR A 335 -33.07 -4.42 9.94
CA TYR A 335 -31.90 -3.83 10.57
C TYR A 335 -31.45 -2.55 9.86
N LEU A 336 -31.48 -2.50 8.53
CA LEU A 336 -31.23 -1.27 7.76
C LEU A 336 -32.18 -0.15 8.17
N SER A 337 -33.48 -0.44 8.36
CA SER A 337 -34.43 0.54 8.89
C SER A 337 -34.05 1.05 10.27
N THR A 338 -33.54 0.17 11.14
CA THR A 338 -33.07 0.55 12.48
C THR A 338 -31.83 1.46 12.40
N LEU A 339 -30.86 1.11 11.54
CA LEU A 339 -29.65 1.92 11.33
C LEU A 339 -29.96 3.28 10.71
N GLN A 340 -30.89 3.33 9.77
CA GLN A 340 -31.41 4.57 9.20
C GLN A 340 -32.04 5.46 10.28
N ALA A 341 -32.87 4.89 11.16
CA ALA A 341 -33.49 5.63 12.26
C ALA A 341 -32.47 6.12 13.30
N ALA A 342 -31.34 5.40 13.45
CA ALA A 342 -30.22 5.82 14.29
C ALA A 342 -29.29 6.83 13.62
N GLY A 343 -29.57 7.23 12.38
CA GLY A 343 -28.83 8.26 11.63
C GLY A 343 -27.50 7.80 11.03
N LEU A 344 -27.20 6.50 11.00
CA LEU A 344 -25.91 6.01 10.46
C LEU A 344 -25.73 6.32 8.96
N PHE A 345 -26.85 6.50 8.24
CA PHE A 345 -26.88 6.77 6.80
C PHE A 345 -27.01 8.26 6.46
N ASP A 346 -27.09 9.13 7.48
CA ASP A 346 -27.17 10.59 7.27
C ASP A 346 -25.79 11.18 6.93
N HIS A 347 -24.73 10.38 7.01
CA HIS A 347 -23.34 10.78 6.86
C HIS A 347 -22.72 10.18 5.60
N GLY A 348 -22.33 11.07 4.67
CA GLY A 348 -21.51 10.73 3.51
C GLY A 348 -22.09 9.66 2.57
N HIS A 349 -21.38 9.40 1.47
CA HIS A 349 -21.73 8.29 0.59
C HIS A 349 -21.08 7.01 1.11
N GLN A 350 -21.87 5.94 1.20
CA GLN A 350 -21.48 4.63 1.72
C GLN A 350 -21.78 3.58 0.65
N SER A 351 -21.20 2.38 0.77
CA SER A 351 -21.31 1.31 -0.23
C SER A 351 -22.23 0.21 0.29
N MET A 352 -23.39 -0.02 -0.34
CA MET A 352 -24.44 -0.94 0.11
C MET A 352 -24.55 -2.09 -0.88
N HIS A 353 -24.14 -3.30 -0.49
CA HIS A 353 -24.14 -4.46 -1.39
C HIS A 353 -25.22 -5.45 -1.00
N PHE A 354 -25.98 -5.95 -1.98
CA PHE A 354 -27.17 -6.77 -1.76
C PHE A 354 -27.13 -8.13 -2.46
N THR A 355 -27.64 -9.14 -1.76
CA THR A 355 -28.10 -10.39 -2.38
C THR A 355 -29.61 -10.32 -2.58
N ALA A 356 -30.06 -10.46 -3.83
CA ALA A 356 -31.43 -10.17 -4.23
C ALA A 356 -32.36 -11.39 -4.22
N GLY A 357 -31.83 -12.62 -4.27
CA GLY A 357 -32.68 -13.78 -4.48
C GLY A 357 -33.54 -14.18 -3.27
N PRO A 358 -34.47 -15.12 -3.46
CA PRO A 358 -35.43 -15.53 -2.45
C PRO A 358 -34.88 -16.55 -1.44
N ASP A 359 -33.70 -17.11 -1.69
CA ASP A 359 -33.11 -18.18 -0.89
C ASP A 359 -31.70 -17.82 -0.42
N VAL A 360 -31.21 -18.46 0.65
CA VAL A 360 -29.87 -18.21 1.22
C VAL A 360 -28.97 -19.44 1.17
N GLU A 361 -29.44 -20.57 1.70
CA GLU A 361 -28.65 -21.79 1.89
C GLU A 361 -28.90 -22.81 0.79
N ARG A 362 -30.14 -22.91 0.32
CA ARG A 362 -30.57 -23.88 -0.71
C ARG A 362 -31.83 -23.41 -1.39
N VAL A 363 -32.07 -23.93 -2.60
CA VAL A 363 -33.28 -23.62 -3.37
C VAL A 363 -34.54 -23.94 -2.55
N GLY A 364 -35.44 -22.95 -2.44
CA GLY A 364 -36.74 -23.06 -1.78
C GLY A 364 -36.75 -22.87 -0.26
N ASP A 365 -35.66 -22.40 0.36
CA ASP A 365 -35.67 -22.08 1.80
C ASP A 365 -36.40 -20.77 2.14
N GLY A 366 -36.58 -19.87 1.17
CA GLY A 366 -37.38 -18.64 1.35
C GLY A 366 -36.78 -17.62 2.33
N LEU A 367 -35.50 -17.79 2.72
CA LEU A 367 -34.81 -16.94 3.68
C LEU A 367 -34.24 -15.66 3.05
N GLY A 368 -34.11 -15.64 1.73
CA GLY A 368 -33.51 -14.54 0.98
C GLY A 368 -34.43 -13.32 0.85
N MET A 369 -33.83 -12.22 0.41
CA MET A 369 -34.49 -10.92 0.30
C MET A 369 -35.72 -10.94 -0.62
N ASP A 370 -35.70 -11.82 -1.64
CA ASP A 370 -36.70 -11.93 -2.71
C ASP A 370 -37.03 -10.57 -3.32
N LEU A 371 -35.97 -9.84 -3.65
CA LEU A 371 -36.04 -8.44 -4.04
C LEU A 371 -37.02 -8.17 -5.19
N PRO A 372 -37.18 -9.02 -6.23
CA PRO A 372 -38.19 -8.80 -7.27
C PRO A 372 -39.64 -8.79 -6.77
N HIS A 373 -39.96 -9.51 -5.68
CA HIS A 373 -41.32 -9.63 -5.15
C HIS A 373 -41.50 -8.97 -3.78
N ASN A 374 -40.47 -8.30 -3.27
CA ASN A 374 -40.48 -7.65 -1.96
C ASN A 374 -40.50 -6.11 -2.11
N PRO A 375 -41.69 -5.47 -2.11
CA PRO A 375 -41.82 -4.03 -2.33
C PRO A 375 -41.17 -3.18 -1.23
N GLU A 376 -41.13 -3.68 0.01
CA GLU A 376 -40.46 -3.01 1.13
C GLU A 376 -38.94 -2.97 0.92
N ALA A 377 -38.34 -4.12 0.58
CA ALA A 377 -36.91 -4.19 0.28
C ALA A 377 -36.53 -3.32 -0.92
N GLN A 378 -37.35 -3.31 -1.98
CA GLN A 378 -37.13 -2.42 -3.12
C GLN A 378 -37.20 -0.94 -2.72
N ALA A 379 -38.14 -0.57 -1.84
CA ALA A 379 -38.27 0.80 -1.34
C ALA A 379 -37.03 1.21 -0.55
N MET A 380 -36.52 0.33 0.32
CA MET A 380 -35.27 0.55 1.06
C MET A 380 -34.07 0.76 0.11
N VAL A 381 -33.87 -0.11 -0.88
CA VAL A 381 -32.78 0.04 -1.86
C VAL A 381 -32.88 1.36 -2.63
N ARG A 382 -34.08 1.73 -3.10
CA ARG A 382 -34.31 3.01 -3.79
C ARG A 382 -34.06 4.21 -2.88
N GLN A 383 -34.43 4.13 -1.61
CA GLN A 383 -34.18 5.19 -0.63
C GLN A 383 -32.68 5.40 -0.42
N LEU A 384 -31.93 4.32 -0.17
CA LEU A 384 -30.47 4.39 0.02
C LEU A 384 -29.76 4.95 -1.23
N ALA A 385 -30.21 4.54 -2.43
CA ALA A 385 -29.69 5.09 -3.68
C ALA A 385 -30.02 6.59 -3.83
N ALA A 386 -31.24 7.01 -3.48
CA ALA A 386 -31.66 8.41 -3.55
C ALA A 386 -30.92 9.31 -2.54
N GLN A 387 -30.42 8.74 -1.44
CA GLN A 387 -29.55 9.42 -0.48
C GLN A 387 -28.09 9.55 -0.97
N GLY A 388 -27.75 8.97 -2.13
CA GLY A 388 -26.42 9.05 -2.73
C GLY A 388 -25.47 7.91 -2.33
N HIS A 389 -25.94 6.90 -1.59
CA HIS A 389 -25.15 5.70 -1.35
C HIS A 389 -24.99 4.89 -2.64
N ALA A 390 -23.82 4.25 -2.79
CA ALA A 390 -23.58 3.37 -3.91
C ALA A 390 -24.23 2.01 -3.65
N ILE A 391 -24.95 1.48 -4.64
CA ILE A 391 -25.61 0.18 -4.56
C ILE A 391 -24.83 -0.81 -5.43
N GLY A 392 -24.44 -1.95 -4.84
CA GLY A 392 -23.63 -2.99 -5.48
C GLY A 392 -24.20 -4.39 -5.34
N ASN A 393 -23.58 -5.33 -6.06
CA ASN A 393 -23.90 -6.75 -5.95
C ASN A 393 -23.18 -7.38 -4.76
N HIS A 394 -23.87 -8.19 -3.96
CA HIS A 394 -23.24 -9.04 -2.96
C HIS A 394 -23.26 -10.51 -3.40
N GLY A 395 -22.39 -10.89 -4.34
CA GLY A 395 -22.35 -12.27 -4.85
C GLY A 395 -23.53 -12.64 -5.74
N GLY A 396 -23.86 -13.93 -5.73
CA GLY A 396 -24.89 -14.53 -6.57
C GLY A 396 -26.28 -14.51 -5.96
N TRP A 397 -27.24 -15.12 -6.67
CA TRP A 397 -28.66 -15.19 -6.34
C TRP A 397 -28.98 -15.80 -4.96
N ARG A 398 -28.09 -16.61 -4.39
CA ARG A 398 -28.27 -17.25 -3.07
C ARG A 398 -27.00 -17.07 -2.25
N HIS A 399 -27.10 -16.35 -1.15
CA HIS A 399 -25.93 -15.81 -0.46
C HIS A 399 -24.96 -16.89 0.05
N ASN A 400 -25.41 -17.77 0.94
CA ASN A 400 -24.54 -18.76 1.58
C ASN A 400 -24.19 -19.91 0.63
N ASP A 401 -25.13 -20.31 -0.23
CA ASP A 401 -24.86 -21.30 -1.29
C ASP A 401 -23.76 -20.82 -2.24
N PHE A 402 -23.83 -19.57 -2.72
CA PHE A 402 -22.78 -19.00 -3.56
C PHE A 402 -21.45 -18.92 -2.81
N GLY A 403 -21.46 -18.36 -1.59
CA GLY A 403 -20.25 -18.18 -0.79
C GLY A 403 -19.54 -19.49 -0.42
N LYS A 404 -20.26 -20.62 -0.29
CA LYS A 404 -19.65 -21.90 0.08
C LYS A 404 -19.12 -22.70 -1.11
N HIS A 405 -19.63 -22.44 -2.31
CA HIS A 405 -19.46 -23.39 -3.42
C HIS A 405 -18.88 -22.77 -4.71
N ALA A 406 -18.81 -21.45 -4.85
CA ALA A 406 -18.40 -20.80 -6.10
C ALA A 406 -16.98 -21.21 -6.59
N ASP A 407 -16.08 -21.60 -5.69
CA ASP A 407 -14.71 -22.06 -5.96
C ASP A 407 -14.57 -23.57 -6.19
N THR A 408 -15.47 -24.37 -5.63
CA THR A 408 -15.43 -25.84 -5.70
C THR A 408 -16.30 -26.39 -6.81
N GLU A 409 -17.32 -25.65 -7.23
CA GLU A 409 -18.23 -26.01 -8.31
C GLU A 409 -17.82 -25.37 -9.65
N THR A 410 -18.44 -25.83 -10.74
CA THR A 410 -18.11 -25.27 -12.07
C THR A 410 -18.62 -23.84 -12.24
N GLN A 411 -17.84 -22.99 -12.90
CA GLN A 411 -18.27 -21.64 -13.29
C GLN A 411 -19.65 -21.65 -13.97
N ALA A 412 -19.91 -22.60 -14.87
CA ALA A 412 -21.18 -22.72 -15.59
C ALA A 412 -22.40 -22.92 -14.67
N ALA A 413 -22.20 -23.49 -13.46
CA ALA A 413 -23.27 -23.68 -12.49
C ALA A 413 -23.55 -22.42 -11.65
N TYR A 414 -22.53 -21.61 -11.36
CA TYR A 414 -22.64 -20.47 -10.42
C TYR A 414 -22.66 -19.09 -11.09
N GLU A 415 -22.11 -18.93 -12.29
CA GLU A 415 -22.19 -17.67 -13.06
C GLU A 415 -23.64 -17.20 -13.29
N PRO A 416 -24.61 -18.07 -13.63
CA PRO A 416 -26.01 -17.64 -13.78
C PRO A 416 -26.61 -17.04 -12.50
N LEU A 417 -26.06 -17.36 -11.32
CA LEU A 417 -26.51 -16.78 -10.05
C LEU A 417 -26.01 -15.34 -9.91
N LEU A 418 -24.81 -15.01 -10.38
CA LEU A 418 -24.34 -13.62 -10.46
C LEU A 418 -25.22 -12.81 -11.41
N ASP A 419 -25.51 -13.36 -12.59
CA ASP A 419 -26.33 -12.68 -13.59
C ASP A 419 -27.75 -12.37 -13.06
N GLN A 420 -28.35 -13.32 -12.34
CA GLN A 420 -29.66 -13.14 -11.73
C GLN A 420 -29.65 -12.04 -10.65
N ASN A 421 -28.64 -12.06 -9.76
CA ASN A 421 -28.49 -11.03 -8.73
C ASN A 421 -28.32 -9.65 -9.37
N ASN A 422 -27.37 -9.55 -10.32
CA ASN A 422 -27.08 -8.35 -11.05
C ASN A 422 -28.29 -7.78 -11.79
N LYS A 423 -29.06 -8.64 -12.45
CA LYS A 423 -30.29 -8.25 -13.16
C LYS A 423 -31.34 -7.69 -12.20
N ALA A 424 -31.52 -8.30 -11.03
CA ALA A 424 -32.50 -7.83 -10.05
C ALA A 424 -32.13 -6.45 -9.46
N ILE A 425 -30.85 -6.25 -9.13
CA ILE A 425 -30.36 -4.94 -8.67
C ILE A 425 -30.47 -3.89 -9.78
N THR A 426 -30.05 -4.24 -11.01
CA THR A 426 -30.16 -3.37 -12.19
C THR A 426 -31.60 -2.92 -12.45
N ALA A 427 -32.58 -3.81 -12.29
CA ALA A 427 -33.99 -3.49 -12.50
C ALA A 427 -34.52 -2.41 -11.53
N ILE A 428 -33.92 -2.29 -10.34
CA ILE A 428 -34.31 -1.29 -9.34
C ILE A 428 -33.60 0.04 -9.56
N LEU A 429 -32.31 -0.02 -9.91
CA LEU A 429 -31.48 1.17 -10.13
C LEU A 429 -31.73 1.82 -11.49
N GLY A 430 -32.19 1.04 -12.48
CA GLY A 430 -32.27 1.48 -13.88
C GLY A 430 -30.91 1.53 -14.59
N HIS A 431 -29.83 1.13 -13.93
CA HIS A 431 -28.49 1.03 -14.49
C HIS A 431 -27.71 -0.12 -13.84
N GLN A 432 -26.67 -0.58 -14.54
CA GLN A 432 -25.75 -1.61 -14.07
C GLN A 432 -25.07 -1.16 -12.77
N PRO A 433 -25.12 -1.93 -11.68
CA PRO A 433 -24.27 -1.69 -10.51
C PRO A 433 -22.81 -1.98 -10.86
N ILE A 434 -21.89 -1.21 -10.26
CA ILE A 434 -20.46 -1.24 -10.58
C ILE A 434 -19.56 -1.50 -9.36
N GLU A 435 -20.18 -1.90 -8.24
CA GLU A 435 -19.52 -2.37 -7.02
C GLU A 435 -19.90 -3.81 -6.71
N TYR A 436 -19.00 -4.53 -6.06
CA TYR A 436 -19.20 -5.93 -5.70
C TYR A 436 -18.57 -6.29 -4.35
N SER A 437 -19.20 -7.18 -3.59
CA SER A 437 -18.55 -7.94 -2.52
C SER A 437 -18.91 -9.43 -2.61
N ALA A 438 -17.94 -10.29 -2.32
CA ALA A 438 -18.14 -11.73 -2.33
C ALA A 438 -18.71 -12.22 -0.98
N PRO A 439 -19.83 -12.97 -0.98
CA PRO A 439 -20.32 -13.69 0.19
C PRO A 439 -19.23 -14.57 0.80
N GLN A 440 -19.05 -14.50 2.11
CA GLN A 440 -18.00 -15.23 2.85
C GLN A 440 -16.57 -14.99 2.35
N GLY A 441 -16.34 -13.94 1.56
CA GLY A 441 -15.04 -13.66 0.94
C GLY A 441 -14.62 -14.65 -0.16
N ASN A 442 -15.51 -15.56 -0.57
CA ASN A 442 -15.18 -16.56 -1.60
C ASN A 442 -15.29 -15.95 -3.01
N ASN A 443 -14.13 -15.63 -3.58
CA ASN A 443 -14.04 -14.91 -4.85
C ASN A 443 -13.07 -15.61 -5.82
N PRO A 444 -13.49 -16.71 -6.48
CA PRO A 444 -12.65 -17.46 -7.40
C PRO A 444 -12.28 -16.64 -8.65
N ILE A 445 -11.22 -17.05 -9.35
CA ILE A 445 -10.62 -16.28 -10.45
C ILE A 445 -11.65 -15.87 -11.52
N TRP A 446 -12.57 -16.77 -11.87
CA TRP A 446 -13.58 -16.52 -12.90
C TRP A 446 -14.58 -15.41 -12.52
N VAL A 447 -14.79 -15.16 -11.22
CA VAL A 447 -15.64 -14.05 -10.78
C VAL A 447 -14.98 -12.72 -11.12
N TYR A 448 -13.67 -12.55 -10.90
CA TYR A 448 -12.97 -11.32 -11.32
C TYR A 448 -13.11 -11.04 -12.82
N ASP A 449 -13.15 -12.10 -13.63
CA ASP A 449 -13.37 -11.99 -15.08
C ASP A 449 -14.79 -11.54 -15.40
N TRP A 450 -15.79 -12.10 -14.69
CA TRP A 450 -17.17 -11.64 -14.76
C TRP A 450 -17.30 -10.17 -14.33
N LEU A 451 -16.67 -9.75 -13.23
CA LEU A 451 -16.67 -8.35 -12.75
C LEU A 451 -16.13 -7.40 -13.82
N GLN A 452 -15.02 -7.77 -14.49
CA GLN A 452 -14.43 -6.97 -15.55
C GLN A 452 -15.36 -6.87 -16.78
N GLN A 453 -15.98 -7.97 -17.18
CA GLN A 453 -16.91 -8.00 -18.32
C GLN A 453 -18.17 -7.15 -18.09
N HIS A 454 -18.59 -7.00 -16.83
CA HIS A 454 -19.75 -6.20 -16.43
C HIS A 454 -19.40 -4.76 -16.05
N GLY A 455 -18.14 -4.34 -16.24
CA GLY A 455 -17.72 -2.95 -16.01
C GLY A 455 -17.62 -2.55 -14.54
N ASN A 456 -17.52 -3.51 -13.62
CA ASN A 456 -17.33 -3.21 -12.21
C ASN A 456 -16.01 -2.46 -11.99
N LEU A 457 -16.10 -1.34 -11.27
CA LEU A 457 -14.96 -0.48 -10.98
C LEU A 457 -14.30 -0.81 -9.65
N ALA A 458 -15.06 -1.42 -8.73
CA ALA A 458 -14.61 -1.67 -7.37
C ALA A 458 -15.13 -3.01 -6.85
N TYR A 459 -14.31 -3.70 -6.06
CA TYR A 459 -14.74 -4.89 -5.34
C TYR A 459 -14.07 -5.01 -3.97
N TYR A 460 -14.83 -5.48 -2.99
CA TYR A 460 -14.33 -5.83 -1.66
C TYR A 460 -13.49 -7.10 -1.73
N THR A 461 -12.47 -7.21 -0.88
CA THR A 461 -11.67 -8.43 -0.77
C THR A 461 -11.13 -8.68 0.64
N THR A 462 -10.98 -9.96 0.99
CA THR A 462 -10.29 -10.44 2.20
C THR A 462 -8.79 -10.65 1.97
N SER A 463 -8.30 -10.40 0.75
CA SER A 463 -6.89 -10.28 0.42
C SER A 463 -6.34 -8.91 0.83
N ASN A 464 -5.01 -8.78 0.90
CA ASN A 464 -4.31 -7.50 1.11
C ASN A 464 -4.76 -6.77 2.39
N ILE A 465 -5.12 -7.55 3.41
CA ILE A 465 -5.79 -7.09 4.64
C ILE A 465 -5.13 -5.84 5.23
N GLY A 466 -5.95 -4.83 5.49
CA GLY A 466 -5.53 -3.57 6.11
C GLY A 466 -4.87 -2.57 5.16
N MET A 467 -4.79 -2.87 3.86
CA MET A 467 -4.25 -1.93 2.86
C MET A 467 -5.29 -0.90 2.38
N ALA A 468 -4.78 0.14 1.72
CA ALA A 468 -5.58 1.01 0.87
C ALA A 468 -6.08 0.26 -0.39
N PRO A 469 -7.01 0.84 -1.17
CA PRO A 469 -7.41 0.26 -2.45
C PRO A 469 -6.21 0.04 -3.36
N THR A 470 -6.14 -1.13 -3.99
CA THR A 470 -4.96 -1.58 -4.72
C THR A 470 -5.32 -2.41 -5.96
N ARG A 471 -4.39 -2.51 -6.90
CA ARG A 471 -4.45 -3.46 -8.00
C ARG A 471 -4.10 -4.85 -7.48
N LEU A 472 -5.10 -5.71 -7.37
CA LEU A 472 -4.91 -7.07 -6.85
C LEU A 472 -4.12 -7.93 -7.85
N TRP A 473 -3.09 -8.59 -7.35
CA TRP A 473 -2.29 -9.55 -8.09
C TRP A 473 -2.45 -10.95 -7.48
N MET A 474 -2.68 -11.94 -8.34
CA MET A 474 -2.63 -13.37 -7.98
C MET A 474 -1.67 -14.07 -8.93
N GLY A 475 -0.53 -14.51 -8.40
CA GLY A 475 0.58 -15.00 -9.21
C GLY A 475 1.06 -13.95 -10.20
N ASN A 476 1.10 -14.30 -11.49
CA ASN A 476 1.55 -13.41 -12.57
C ASN A 476 0.40 -12.65 -13.26
N ARG A 477 -0.80 -12.65 -12.67
CA ARG A 477 -1.99 -12.04 -13.26
C ARG A 477 -2.55 -10.94 -12.35
N ARG A 478 -2.84 -9.79 -12.94
CA ARG A 478 -3.64 -8.73 -12.30
C ARG A 478 -5.12 -9.08 -12.41
N MET A 479 -5.84 -9.04 -11.29
CA MET A 479 -7.24 -9.46 -11.18
C MET A 479 -8.20 -8.33 -11.55
N GLY A 480 -9.01 -8.57 -12.59
CA GLY A 480 -10.05 -7.66 -13.05
C GLY A 480 -9.53 -6.31 -13.58
N GLY A 481 -10.46 -5.48 -14.08
CA GLY A 481 -10.16 -4.10 -14.50
C GLY A 481 -10.31 -3.04 -13.38
N GLY A 482 -11.01 -3.41 -12.30
CA GLY A 482 -11.35 -2.52 -11.19
C GLY A 482 -10.28 -2.45 -10.09
N TRP A 483 -10.68 -1.85 -8.97
CA TRP A 483 -9.88 -1.69 -7.76
C TRP A 483 -10.35 -2.66 -6.69
N ALA A 484 -9.39 -3.34 -6.05
CA ALA A 484 -9.66 -4.13 -4.87
C ALA A 484 -9.70 -3.23 -3.64
N PHE A 485 -10.66 -3.46 -2.75
CA PHE A 485 -10.82 -2.76 -1.49
C PHE A 485 -10.64 -3.75 -0.33
N PRO A 486 -9.42 -3.84 0.23
CA PRO A 486 -9.12 -4.77 1.30
C PRO A 486 -9.85 -4.46 2.60
N VAL A 487 -10.27 -5.51 3.28
CA VAL A 487 -10.87 -5.44 4.61
C VAL A 487 -9.87 -4.99 5.69
N MET A 488 -10.34 -4.20 6.65
CA MET A 488 -9.63 -3.93 7.91
C MET A 488 -9.95 -5.00 8.96
N THR A 489 -8.94 -5.43 9.73
CA THR A 489 -9.15 -6.42 10.81
C THR A 489 -8.49 -5.98 12.12
N ASN A 490 -9.03 -6.49 13.23
CA ASN A 490 -8.38 -6.60 14.53
C ASN A 490 -8.04 -8.06 14.81
N GLY A 491 -6.81 -8.45 14.48
CA GLY A 491 -6.40 -9.85 14.48
C GLY A 491 -7.28 -10.65 13.52
N THR A 492 -8.04 -11.59 14.09
CA THR A 492 -8.95 -12.52 13.40
C THR A 492 -10.40 -12.02 13.36
N ILE A 493 -10.65 -10.76 13.73
CA ILE A 493 -11.97 -10.14 13.75
C ILE A 493 -12.00 -9.04 12.70
N ALA A 494 -13.03 -9.02 11.88
CA ALA A 494 -13.25 -8.04 10.83
C ALA A 494 -14.66 -7.41 10.91
N SER A 495 -15.59 -8.03 11.64
CA SER A 495 -16.98 -7.56 11.79
C SER A 495 -17.48 -7.59 13.25
N PRO A 496 -18.59 -6.87 13.53
CA PRO A 496 -19.30 -6.92 14.82
C PRO A 496 -19.74 -8.34 15.22
N GLU A 497 -20.23 -9.16 14.28
CA GLU A 497 -20.66 -10.53 14.59
C GLU A 497 -19.47 -11.39 15.03
N GLU A 498 -18.35 -11.30 14.31
CA GLU A 498 -17.12 -12.00 14.67
C GLU A 498 -16.59 -11.55 16.03
N ALA A 499 -16.65 -10.25 16.32
CA ALA A 499 -16.30 -9.69 17.62
C ALA A 499 -17.16 -10.28 18.74
N TYR A 500 -18.49 -10.36 18.52
CA TYR A 500 -19.42 -10.96 19.47
C TYR A 500 -19.13 -12.45 19.69
N PHE A 501 -18.95 -13.23 18.61
CA PHE A 501 -18.67 -14.66 18.69
C PHE A 501 -17.35 -14.96 19.39
N GLN A 502 -16.35 -14.10 19.20
CA GLN A 502 -15.05 -14.18 19.87
C GLN A 502 -15.05 -13.50 21.26
N ARG A 503 -16.22 -13.03 21.72
CA ARG A 503 -16.43 -12.39 23.04
C ARG A 503 -15.56 -11.17 23.28
N MET A 504 -15.27 -10.42 22.22
CA MET A 504 -14.53 -9.16 22.31
C MET A 504 -15.34 -8.14 23.11
N PRO A 505 -14.79 -7.56 24.19
CA PRO A 505 -15.47 -6.51 24.94
C PRO A 505 -15.87 -5.33 24.04
N THR A 506 -17.06 -4.76 24.28
CA THR A 506 -17.55 -3.59 23.54
C THR A 506 -16.59 -2.41 23.59
N ALA A 507 -15.91 -2.21 24.72
CA ALA A 507 -14.89 -1.18 24.88
C ALA A 507 -13.69 -1.39 23.95
N ASP A 508 -13.22 -2.63 23.80
CA ASP A 508 -12.08 -2.97 22.95
C ASP A 508 -12.44 -2.82 21.46
N PHE A 509 -13.65 -3.22 21.07
CA PHE A 509 -14.13 -3.05 19.70
C PHE A 509 -14.27 -1.57 19.36
N SER A 510 -14.80 -0.77 20.29
CA SER A 510 -14.86 0.69 20.16
C SER A 510 -13.46 1.29 20.03
N ALA A 511 -12.53 0.91 20.91
CA ALA A 511 -11.14 1.39 20.88
C ALA A 511 -10.48 1.13 19.52
N TRP A 512 -10.62 -0.08 18.97
CA TRP A 512 -10.09 -0.42 17.65
C TRP A 512 -10.67 0.45 16.52
N LEU A 513 -11.98 0.69 16.50
CA LEU A 513 -12.60 1.58 15.50
C LEU A 513 -12.06 3.02 15.64
N GLN A 514 -11.91 3.51 16.86
CA GLN A 514 -11.38 4.85 17.13
C GLN A 514 -9.89 4.99 16.74
N GLU A 515 -9.09 3.96 16.98
CA GLU A 515 -7.69 3.89 16.54
C GLU A 515 -7.58 3.84 15.01
N THR A 516 -8.46 3.08 14.37
CA THR A 516 -8.57 3.04 12.90
C THR A 516 -8.91 4.43 12.35
N ALA A 517 -9.86 5.14 12.97
CA ALA A 517 -10.18 6.51 12.57
C ALA A 517 -8.97 7.45 12.68
N ARG A 518 -8.27 7.42 13.82
CA ARG A 518 -7.02 8.19 14.00
C ARG A 518 -6.00 7.85 12.93
N PHE A 519 -5.75 6.58 12.68
CA PHE A 519 -4.73 6.14 11.72
C PHE A 519 -5.02 6.66 10.30
N VAL A 520 -6.27 6.54 9.83
CA VAL A 520 -6.71 7.04 8.52
C VAL A 520 -6.56 8.55 8.40
N GLU A 521 -6.93 9.27 9.46
CA GLU A 521 -6.79 10.74 9.55
C GLU A 521 -5.31 11.17 9.56
N THR A 522 -4.46 10.52 10.36
CA THR A 522 -3.04 10.88 10.52
C THR A 522 -2.24 10.58 9.26
N GLU A 523 -2.38 9.36 8.71
CA GLU A 523 -1.60 8.93 7.56
C GLU A 523 -2.17 9.41 6.22
N ARG A 524 -3.35 10.06 6.22
CA ARG A 524 -4.05 10.57 5.03
C ARG A 524 -4.25 9.49 3.96
N LEU A 525 -4.79 8.34 4.37
CA LEU A 525 -4.98 7.17 3.51
C LEU A 525 -6.47 6.87 3.25
N MET A 526 -6.74 5.97 2.32
CA MET A 526 -8.05 5.31 2.18
C MET A 526 -8.07 4.01 2.97
N ARG A 527 -9.13 3.74 3.74
CA ARG A 527 -9.40 2.42 4.34
C ARG A 527 -10.88 2.07 4.26
N LEU A 528 -11.13 0.78 4.05
CA LEU A 528 -12.47 0.19 4.06
C LEU A 528 -12.73 -0.50 5.39
N SER A 529 -13.83 -0.12 6.03
CA SER A 529 -14.45 -0.86 7.14
C SER A 529 -15.76 -1.45 6.62
N TYR A 530 -16.04 -2.72 6.94
CA TYR A 530 -17.28 -3.37 6.53
C TYR A 530 -18.11 -3.82 7.72
N PHE A 531 -19.42 -3.90 7.52
CA PHE A 531 -20.39 -4.28 8.54
C PHE A 531 -21.54 -5.06 7.92
N HIS A 532 -22.13 -6.00 8.66
CA HIS A 532 -23.50 -6.43 8.37
C HIS A 532 -24.47 -5.71 9.29
N PRO A 533 -25.66 -5.31 8.80
CA PRO A 533 -26.64 -4.60 9.62
C PRO A 533 -27.02 -5.32 10.92
N ILE A 534 -27.14 -6.65 10.87
CA ILE A 534 -27.58 -7.47 12.00
C ILE A 534 -26.63 -7.36 13.20
N GLY A 535 -25.31 -7.56 13.02
CA GLY A 535 -24.38 -7.54 14.14
C GLY A 535 -24.10 -6.13 14.66
N VAL A 536 -24.24 -5.11 13.81
CA VAL A 536 -24.26 -3.74 14.32
C VAL A 536 -25.45 -3.55 15.26
N VAL A 537 -26.67 -3.79 14.78
CA VAL A 537 -27.88 -3.53 15.59
C VAL A 537 -27.92 -4.37 16.86
N LEU A 538 -27.56 -5.65 16.79
CA LEU A 538 -27.69 -6.56 17.92
C LEU A 538 -26.56 -6.43 18.96
N TYR A 539 -25.34 -6.06 18.55
CA TYR A 539 -24.16 -6.22 19.41
C TYR A 539 -23.31 -4.95 19.59
N TYR A 540 -23.13 -4.13 18.54
CA TYR A 540 -22.16 -3.01 18.58
C TYR A 540 -22.69 -1.70 17.96
N LEU A 541 -23.99 -1.40 18.11
CA LEU A 541 -24.62 -0.21 17.52
C LEU A 541 -23.93 1.08 17.98
N GLN A 542 -23.73 1.25 19.29
CA GLN A 542 -23.13 2.47 19.81
C GLN A 542 -21.67 2.66 19.36
N PRO A 543 -20.76 1.67 19.48
CA PRO A 543 -19.40 1.78 18.93
C PRO A 543 -19.34 2.16 17.45
N VAL A 544 -20.19 1.57 16.61
CA VAL A 544 -20.20 1.86 15.16
C VAL A 544 -20.77 3.25 14.90
N LYS A 545 -21.81 3.66 15.63
CA LYS A 545 -22.33 5.03 15.55
C LYS A 545 -21.26 6.06 15.95
N ASP A 546 -20.58 5.86 17.08
CA ASP A 546 -19.51 6.76 17.55
C ASP A 546 -18.36 6.84 16.54
N TYR A 547 -18.06 5.75 15.84
CA TYR A 547 -17.07 5.72 14.76
C TYR A 547 -17.52 6.56 13.56
N ILE A 548 -18.76 6.41 13.09
CA ILE A 548 -19.31 7.20 11.97
C ILE A 548 -19.39 8.69 12.34
N ASP A 549 -19.88 9.02 13.54
CA ASP A 549 -19.99 10.40 14.03
C ASP A 549 -18.61 11.08 14.14
N ARG A 550 -17.58 10.32 14.54
CA ARG A 550 -16.18 10.81 14.52
C ARG A 550 -15.71 11.11 13.10
N ILE A 551 -15.98 10.22 12.15
CA ILE A 551 -15.58 10.45 10.75
C ILE A 551 -16.27 11.71 10.22
N GLN A 552 -17.56 11.90 10.52
CA GLN A 552 -18.28 13.12 10.16
C GLN A 552 -17.63 14.36 10.78
N THR A 553 -17.30 14.32 12.07
CA THR A 553 -16.62 15.43 12.76
C THR A 553 -15.28 15.77 12.09
N CYS A 554 -14.51 14.75 11.70
CA CYS A 554 -13.26 14.94 10.95
C CYS A 554 -13.50 15.52 9.54
N ALA A 555 -14.60 15.12 8.89
CA ALA A 555 -14.99 15.64 7.58
C ALA A 555 -15.43 17.11 7.64
N ASP A 556 -16.19 17.49 8.66
CA ASP A 556 -16.61 18.88 8.92
C ASP A 556 -15.40 19.78 9.20
N ALA A 557 -14.36 19.25 9.83
CA ALA A 557 -13.07 19.91 10.00
C ALA A 557 -12.20 19.98 8.72
N GLY A 558 -12.63 19.34 7.63
CA GLY A 558 -11.90 19.29 6.36
C GLY A 558 -10.66 18.39 6.40
N HIS A 559 -10.55 17.50 7.38
CA HIS A 559 -9.42 16.57 7.54
C HIS A 559 -9.72 15.19 6.94
N CYS A 560 -10.99 14.80 6.91
CA CYS A 560 -11.45 13.54 6.37
C CYS A 560 -12.53 13.70 5.31
N ARG A 561 -12.89 12.59 4.67
CA ARG A 561 -14.03 12.51 3.77
C ARG A 561 -14.59 11.08 3.70
N PHE A 562 -15.91 10.97 3.64
CA PHE A 562 -16.57 9.74 3.23
C PHE A 562 -16.53 9.59 1.71
N MET A 563 -16.19 8.40 1.25
CA MET A 563 -16.30 8.03 -0.16
C MET A 563 -16.89 6.64 -0.29
N SER A 564 -17.78 6.45 -1.26
CA SER A 564 -18.15 5.10 -1.70
C SER A 564 -16.95 4.42 -2.38
N MET A 565 -16.99 3.10 -2.51
CA MET A 565 -15.96 2.35 -3.25
C MET A 565 -15.82 2.85 -4.70
N THR A 566 -16.93 3.18 -5.37
CA THR A 566 -16.97 3.76 -6.72
C THR A 566 -16.29 5.11 -6.78
N GLU A 567 -16.59 6.00 -5.84
CA GLU A 567 -15.97 7.33 -5.82
C GLU A 567 -14.46 7.22 -5.64
N ALA A 568 -14.01 6.36 -4.72
CA ALA A 568 -12.61 6.10 -4.47
C ALA A 568 -11.94 5.46 -5.70
N ALA A 569 -12.57 4.46 -6.32
CA ALA A 569 -12.08 3.82 -7.54
C ALA A 569 -11.96 4.80 -8.72
N ARG A 570 -12.93 5.70 -8.90
CA ARG A 570 -12.87 6.76 -9.92
C ARG A 570 -11.74 7.73 -9.65
N PHE A 571 -11.55 8.14 -8.40
CA PHE A 571 -10.40 8.97 -8.03
C PHE A 571 -9.08 8.27 -8.35
N MET A 572 -8.93 7.01 -7.93
CA MET A 572 -7.70 6.24 -8.11
C MET A 572 -7.39 6.01 -9.60
N THR A 573 -8.40 5.64 -10.40
CA THR A 573 -8.27 5.50 -11.87
C THR A 573 -7.86 6.81 -12.53
N ARG A 574 -8.44 7.95 -12.12
CA ARG A 574 -8.04 9.27 -12.62
C ARG A 574 -6.60 9.59 -12.20
N ARG A 575 -6.26 9.37 -10.94
CA ARG A 575 -4.92 9.63 -10.40
C ARG A 575 -3.83 8.82 -11.12
N GLU A 576 -4.09 7.57 -11.48
CA GLU A 576 -3.16 6.73 -12.24
C GLU A 576 -2.84 7.28 -13.65
N GLN A 577 -3.70 8.14 -14.22
CA GLN A 577 -3.48 8.74 -15.56
C GLN A 577 -2.54 9.96 -15.53
N VAL A 578 -2.10 10.39 -14.35
CA VAL A 578 -1.19 11.53 -14.22
C VAL A 578 0.19 11.13 -14.72
N SER A 579 0.70 11.83 -15.72
CA SER A 579 2.10 11.78 -16.11
C SER A 579 2.83 12.92 -15.41
N TRP A 580 3.85 12.63 -14.62
CA TRP A 580 4.65 13.66 -13.97
C TRP A 580 6.12 13.27 -13.85
N GLN A 581 6.98 14.28 -13.74
CA GLN A 581 8.42 14.10 -13.72
C GLN A 581 9.12 15.18 -12.88
N LEU A 582 10.36 14.90 -12.51
CA LEU A 582 11.27 15.84 -11.90
C LEU A 582 12.48 16.02 -12.81
N ALA A 583 12.82 17.27 -13.13
CA ALA A 583 14.01 17.60 -13.89
C ALA A 583 14.94 18.50 -13.09
N THR A 584 16.24 18.22 -13.12
CA THR A 584 17.25 19.05 -12.45
C THR A 584 17.98 19.88 -13.49
N HIS A 585 17.92 21.20 -13.32
CA HIS A 585 18.62 22.18 -14.16
C HIS A 585 19.54 23.04 -13.28
N GLY A 586 20.84 22.71 -13.27
CA GLY A 586 21.79 23.35 -12.36
C GLY A 586 21.45 23.06 -10.90
N LYS A 587 21.09 24.09 -10.14
CA LYS A 587 20.67 23.97 -8.73
C LYS A 587 19.14 23.93 -8.53
N GLN A 588 18.36 24.10 -9.58
CA GLN A 588 16.90 24.10 -9.49
C GLN A 588 16.36 22.73 -9.89
N VAL A 589 15.29 22.32 -9.21
CA VAL A 589 14.51 21.14 -9.57
C VAL A 589 13.15 21.63 -10.05
N THR A 590 12.70 21.18 -11.21
CA THR A 590 11.35 21.46 -11.71
C THR A 590 10.50 20.21 -11.59
N LEU A 591 9.26 20.38 -11.14
CA LEU A 591 8.22 19.36 -11.19
C LEU A 591 7.25 19.74 -12.29
N GLU A 592 7.01 18.82 -13.21
CA GLU A 592 6.02 18.98 -14.27
C GLU A 592 5.01 17.84 -14.18
N ALA A 593 3.73 18.16 -14.27
CA ALA A 593 2.65 17.17 -14.27
C ALA A 593 1.59 17.51 -15.31
N HIS A 594 1.04 16.47 -15.91
CA HIS A 594 -0.02 16.53 -16.90
C HIS A 594 -1.06 15.43 -16.64
N HIS A 595 -2.33 15.74 -16.90
CA HIS A 595 -3.41 14.77 -16.94
C HIS A 595 -4.30 15.02 -18.16
N PRO A 596 -4.77 13.98 -18.87
CA PRO A 596 -5.57 14.14 -20.09
C PRO A 596 -6.85 14.96 -19.88
N ASP A 597 -7.54 14.75 -18.75
CA ASP A 597 -8.77 15.48 -18.42
C ASP A 597 -8.60 16.64 -17.42
N SER A 598 -8.18 16.38 -16.18
CA SER A 598 -8.00 17.40 -15.13
C SER A 598 -7.15 16.87 -13.96
N LEU A 599 -6.28 17.75 -13.43
CA LEU A 599 -5.50 17.56 -12.21
C LEU A 599 -6.24 17.99 -10.93
N ARG A 600 -7.48 18.47 -11.04
CA ARG A 600 -8.25 18.99 -9.91
C ARG A 600 -8.29 18.04 -8.71
N ASP A 601 -8.08 18.60 -7.53
CA ASP A 601 -8.07 17.93 -6.22
C ASP A 601 -6.89 16.96 -6.01
N LEU A 602 -5.95 16.88 -6.96
CA LEU A 602 -4.70 16.16 -6.77
C LEU A 602 -3.69 17.00 -6.00
N VAL A 603 -2.85 16.31 -5.23
CA VAL A 603 -1.93 16.96 -4.30
C VAL A 603 -0.53 16.38 -4.43
N TRP A 604 0.47 17.25 -4.55
CA TRP A 604 1.86 16.87 -4.36
C TRP A 604 2.34 17.25 -2.97
N GLN A 605 3.00 16.31 -2.30
CA GLN A 605 3.71 16.55 -1.05
C GLN A 605 5.19 16.70 -1.35
N ILE A 606 5.74 17.89 -1.11
CA ILE A 606 7.14 18.22 -1.35
C ILE A 606 7.86 18.37 0.00
N PRO A 607 8.85 17.52 0.32
CA PRO A 607 9.38 17.46 1.68
C PRO A 607 10.34 18.61 2.00
N ARG A 608 10.15 19.23 3.17
CA ARG A 608 10.88 20.42 3.63
C ARG A 608 12.30 20.13 4.08
N ASN A 609 12.64 18.87 4.34
CA ASN A 609 14.02 18.48 4.61
C ASN A 609 14.92 18.56 3.37
N ARG A 610 14.34 18.49 2.16
CA ARG A 610 15.09 18.57 0.89
C ARG A 610 14.87 19.86 0.12
N TYR A 611 13.77 20.55 0.36
CA TYR A 611 13.42 21.77 -0.35
C TYR A 611 13.08 22.88 0.63
N THR A 612 13.61 24.08 0.39
CA THR A 612 13.38 25.27 1.22
C THR A 612 12.22 26.13 0.72
N ALA A 613 11.85 25.99 -0.55
CA ALA A 613 10.74 26.72 -1.16
C ALA A 613 10.16 25.97 -2.37
N VAL A 614 8.88 26.22 -2.65
CA VAL A 614 8.16 25.77 -3.85
C VAL A 614 7.50 26.97 -4.51
N THR A 615 7.77 27.19 -5.79
CA THR A 615 7.20 28.27 -6.60
C THR A 615 6.33 27.69 -7.70
N LEU A 616 5.10 28.18 -7.85
CA LEU A 616 4.22 27.83 -8.95
C LEU A 616 4.64 28.58 -10.21
N ASN A 617 5.07 27.86 -11.26
CA ASN A 617 5.45 28.43 -12.55
C ASN A 617 4.24 28.51 -13.50
N ALA A 618 3.41 27.46 -13.52
CA ALA A 618 2.21 27.36 -14.36
C ALA A 618 1.17 26.40 -13.73
N GLY A 619 -0.10 26.60 -14.07
CA GLY A 619 -1.25 25.89 -13.49
C GLY A 619 -1.99 26.70 -12.42
N ASP A 620 -3.09 26.17 -11.90
CA ASP A 620 -3.84 26.76 -10.77
C ASP A 620 -3.76 25.85 -9.54
N ALA A 621 -2.89 26.22 -8.59
CA ALA A 621 -2.67 25.46 -7.37
C ALA A 621 -2.44 26.36 -6.16
N THR A 622 -2.76 25.86 -4.97
CA THR A 622 -2.29 26.41 -3.69
C THR A 622 -1.01 25.70 -3.26
N VAL A 623 -0.09 26.44 -2.66
CA VAL A 623 1.09 25.91 -1.99
C VAL A 623 0.99 26.27 -0.52
N VAL A 624 0.80 25.28 0.34
CA VAL A 624 0.67 25.48 1.80
C VAL A 624 1.80 24.73 2.50
N PRO A 625 2.70 25.41 3.22
CA PRO A 625 3.70 24.73 4.04
C PRO A 625 3.07 24.22 5.35
N ASP A 626 3.42 23.01 5.73
CA ASP A 626 3.25 22.46 7.08
C ASP A 626 4.62 22.15 7.71
N ALA A 627 4.67 21.47 8.86
CA ALA A 627 5.92 21.17 9.55
C ALA A 627 6.90 20.32 8.71
N GLN A 628 6.39 19.46 7.83
CA GLN A 628 7.17 18.43 7.13
C GLN A 628 7.20 18.63 5.61
N HIS A 629 6.14 19.19 5.02
CA HIS A 629 5.96 19.28 3.58
C HIS A 629 5.47 20.67 3.13
N PHE A 630 5.71 20.99 1.87
CA PHE A 630 4.84 21.89 1.11
C PHE A 630 3.77 21.03 0.45
N THR A 631 2.52 21.29 0.81
CA THR A 631 1.34 20.66 0.22
C THR A 631 0.87 21.51 -0.96
N VAL A 632 1.01 20.98 -2.17
CA VAL A 632 0.59 21.64 -3.42
C VAL A 632 -0.74 21.05 -3.88
N THR A 633 -1.84 21.77 -3.69
CA THR A 633 -3.19 21.30 -4.09
C THR A 633 -3.64 21.98 -5.36
N VAL A 634 -3.89 21.20 -6.42
CA VAL A 634 -4.37 21.74 -7.69
C VAL A 634 -5.86 22.04 -7.60
N ARG A 635 -6.24 23.28 -7.91
CA ARG A 635 -7.64 23.73 -7.92
C ARG A 635 -8.33 23.31 -9.21
N ASP A 636 -7.67 23.53 -10.35
CA ASP A 636 -8.16 23.14 -11.67
C ASP A 636 -7.03 23.12 -12.72
N GLY A 637 -7.35 22.65 -13.94
CA GLY A 637 -6.43 22.61 -15.08
C GLY A 637 -5.87 21.20 -15.36
N ARG A 638 -5.15 21.08 -16.48
CA ARG A 638 -4.54 19.82 -16.94
C ARG A 638 -3.04 19.75 -16.69
N ASP A 639 -2.42 20.90 -16.47
CA ASP A 639 -0.97 21.04 -16.40
C ASP A 639 -0.57 21.76 -15.11
N LEU A 640 0.53 21.31 -14.51
CA LEU A 640 1.15 21.93 -13.35
C LEU A 640 2.66 21.99 -13.57
N SER A 641 3.26 23.16 -13.32
CA SER A 641 4.71 23.31 -13.31
C SER A 641 5.15 24.04 -12.04
N LEU A 642 6.10 23.45 -11.31
CA LEU A 642 6.66 23.98 -10.07
C LEU A 642 8.18 24.09 -10.18
N THR A 643 8.74 25.12 -9.55
CA THR A 643 10.17 25.18 -9.22
C THR A 643 10.35 24.85 -7.75
N LEU A 644 11.15 23.83 -7.45
CA LEU A 644 11.53 23.41 -6.12
C LEU A 644 12.97 23.89 -5.86
N THR A 645 13.16 24.65 -4.78
CA THR A 645 14.48 25.15 -4.37
C THR A 645 15.10 24.17 -3.39
N PRO A 646 16.17 23.43 -3.75
CA PRO A 646 16.80 22.49 -2.84
C PRO A 646 17.37 23.18 -1.60
N THR A 647 17.44 22.44 -0.49
CA THR A 647 18.20 22.84 0.70
C THR A 647 19.70 22.94 0.34
N PRO A 648 20.42 23.96 0.83
CA PRO A 648 21.84 24.19 0.53
C PRO A 648 22.77 23.01 0.80
#